data_AF-A0A3D9I1R7-F1
#
_entry.id   AF-A0A3D9I1R7-F1
#
_cell.length_a   1.000
_cell.length_b   1.000
_cell.length_c   1.000
_cell.angle_alpha   90.00
_cell.angle_beta   90.00
_cell.angle_gamma   90.00
#
_symmetry.space_group_name_H-M   'P 1'
#
loop_
_entity.id
_entity.type
_entity.pdbx_description
1 polymer ?
#
loop_
_entity_poly.entity_id
_entity_poly.type
_entity_poly.pdbx_seq_one_letter_code
_entity_poly.pdbx_strand_id
1 'polypeptide(L)'
;MIEHKVVRGWRKKRVGLALASMLAFAFALTSTASAEATEVVKGSAVAAAGIDQGIVLLTNGKVLQVGIGNNPIQVPAGLTDVISVAGLEQGYVALKSDGTVTQWGSNLDMDLNYPEDLSGVTAISAAYDSIMALKSDRTVVQWGRTYAYVPEGLSNVVAIAQGTFHHLALKSNGTVVGWAYSGSFSGADVPANLSQVTAIAAGSGFSLALKSNGTVVSWGSQTEVPADLSNVVKIAAGGGHSLALKSDGTVVAWGRNDTGESDVPEELSGVVAIAAGDYTSWALKNDGTLVQWGGLNPQHKIDIPGSTKLESLNVSGAVLSPQVNDDATAYTAYVNPAVTDVEVTVGLKTPESSNLIVGDQIHTSGQSLNVPLAGSSTSVAWKVEPYLLPNVADFTLDIVKDSTPPTIEFGTNGNPEAASWAASTVAVSDSESGADPSTLEYVWTPSPDSPAEDWNSFANGANVKLPDGAADGDWYLRVKGSDMAGNTAEAVSAAFLIDASSGGPGDPYEVDLGNAYFYLNAGNAYNAVYYFSKAYAAEGLVPDDQAAYDEASANLQAQAVAKLSAGQLSDGFADYELLGESEGAPEAIRQDALNVLNAGENLSLALWYWDSGNDYNVISYLGQLGSPHKDSSGVKALIEAAATRLHQSAIADIQSGEWQRGYSKYALLAVTSGVPTVIQEDSASSQAPSVNVGIAQWYLLHDNYYNANYYLELAISGGDVSSGTLALRDFAASHT
;
A
#
# COMPACT_ATOMS: atom_id res chain seq x y z
N MET A 1 25.55 58.07 -13.65
CA MET A 1 26.58 59.10 -13.91
C MET A 1 27.27 59.47 -12.60
N ILE A 2 28.54 59.08 -12.47
CA ILE A 2 29.67 59.83 -11.89
C ILE A 2 29.48 60.49 -10.51
N GLU A 3 30.07 59.83 -9.51
CA GLU A 3 31.05 60.29 -8.49
C GLU A 3 31.02 61.69 -7.83
N HIS A 4 31.15 61.64 -6.49
CA HIS A 4 32.15 62.30 -5.62
C HIS A 4 31.86 63.61 -4.82
N LYS A 5 31.72 63.38 -3.49
CA LYS A 5 32.43 63.98 -2.32
C LYS A 5 32.55 65.51 -2.11
N VAL A 6 32.08 65.98 -0.93
CA VAL A 6 32.73 66.90 0.06
C VAL A 6 31.98 66.69 1.42
N VAL A 7 32.48 66.12 2.53
CA VAL A 7 33.55 66.41 3.53
C VAL A 7 33.21 67.47 4.61
N ARG A 8 33.13 66.98 5.88
CA ARG A 8 33.35 67.62 7.22
C ARG A 8 32.32 68.65 7.72
N GLY A 9 31.92 68.72 9.00
CA GLY A 9 32.31 68.10 10.27
C GLY A 9 31.31 68.58 11.35
N TRP A 10 31.18 67.94 12.52
CA TRP A 10 31.67 68.40 13.84
C TRP A 10 31.30 67.29 14.85
N ARG A 11 32.26 66.51 15.41
CA ARG A 11 32.80 66.57 16.81
C ARG A 11 31.74 66.86 17.88
N LYS A 12 31.64 66.20 19.05
CA LYS A 12 32.43 65.19 19.79
C LYS A 12 31.67 64.98 21.12
N LYS A 13 31.53 63.73 21.62
CA LYS A 13 32.02 63.34 22.96
C LYS A 13 31.86 61.82 23.21
N ARG A 14 33.03 61.20 23.40
CA ARG A 14 33.34 59.97 24.14
C ARG A 14 33.02 58.62 23.49
N VAL A 15 33.91 58.25 22.58
CA VAL A 15 34.42 56.89 22.39
C VAL A 15 35.31 56.53 23.59
N GLY A 16 35.01 55.41 24.23
CA GLY A 16 35.76 54.80 25.32
C GLY A 16 34.89 53.75 26.00
N LEU A 17 35.18 52.46 25.73
CA LEU A 17 34.40 51.24 26.02
C LEU A 17 33.21 50.95 25.09
N ALA A 18 33.50 50.48 23.86
CA ALA A 18 32.62 49.59 23.09
C ALA A 18 33.35 48.97 21.88
N LEU A 19 34.64 48.64 22.02
CA LEU A 19 35.42 47.87 21.03
C LEU A 19 35.95 46.61 21.71
N ALA A 20 35.02 45.82 22.25
CA ALA A 20 35.24 44.45 22.71
C ALA A 20 33.97 43.57 22.57
N SER A 21 32.90 44.07 21.93
CA SER A 21 31.60 43.36 21.87
C SER A 21 30.98 43.33 20.47
N MET A 22 31.75 43.65 19.42
CA MET A 22 31.29 43.66 18.02
C MET A 22 32.10 42.74 17.09
N LEU A 23 32.77 41.73 17.66
CA LEU A 23 33.40 40.63 16.91
C LEU A 23 32.84 39.25 17.32
N ALA A 24 31.69 39.22 18.02
CA ALA A 24 31.03 38.00 18.49
C ALA A 24 29.66 37.73 17.84
N PHE A 25 29.35 38.38 16.72
CA PHE A 25 28.04 38.28 16.05
C PHE A 25 28.21 38.10 14.53
N ALA A 26 28.97 37.08 14.13
CA ALA A 26 29.06 36.58 12.74
C ALA A 26 29.68 35.17 12.67
N PHE A 27 29.35 34.31 13.63
CA PHE A 27 29.70 32.88 13.60
C PHE A 27 28.49 32.11 14.16
N ALA A 28 27.43 32.02 13.36
CA ALA A 28 26.48 30.92 13.51
C ALA A 28 27.19 29.68 12.95
N LEU A 29 28.01 29.03 13.78
CA LEU A 29 28.39 27.64 13.55
C LEU A 29 27.09 26.84 13.63
N THR A 30 26.63 26.31 12.49
CA THR A 30 25.97 25.01 12.51
C THR A 30 26.90 24.07 13.28
N SER A 31 26.37 23.24 14.18
CA SER A 31 27.15 22.37 15.08
C SER A 31 26.63 20.94 14.96
N THR A 32 27.43 19.97 14.51
CA THR A 32 27.02 18.56 14.36
C THR A 32 27.25 17.74 15.64
N ALA A 33 26.28 16.92 16.04
CA ALA A 33 26.46 15.73 16.87
C ALA A 33 26.56 14.46 16.01
N SER A 34 27.10 13.38 16.58
CA SER A 34 27.60 12.22 15.85
C SER A 34 26.65 11.03 15.86
N ALA A 35 26.74 10.21 14.79
CA ALA A 35 26.20 8.85 14.77
C ALA A 35 27.13 7.90 15.56
N GLU A 36 26.54 7.01 16.34
CA GLU A 36 27.23 6.17 17.33
C GLU A 36 27.83 4.89 16.76
N ALA A 37 28.89 4.42 17.41
CA ALA A 37 29.37 3.04 17.27
C ALA A 37 28.36 2.07 17.90
N THR A 38 27.37 1.62 17.14
CA THR A 38 26.43 0.58 17.59
C THR A 38 26.98 -0.80 17.22
N GLU A 39 27.22 -1.64 18.23
CA GLU A 39 27.53 -3.06 18.03
C GLU A 39 26.31 -3.76 17.41
N VAL A 40 26.45 -4.28 16.18
CA VAL A 40 25.38 -5.03 15.51
C VAL A 40 25.31 -6.44 16.08
N VAL A 41 24.29 -6.68 16.91
CA VAL A 41 23.68 -8.01 17.01
C VAL A 41 23.02 -8.27 15.66
N LYS A 42 23.30 -9.42 15.02
CA LYS A 42 22.57 -9.89 13.81
C LYS A 42 21.07 -9.60 13.98
N GLY A 43 20.49 -8.77 13.11
CA GLY A 43 19.10 -8.32 13.21
C GLY A 43 18.86 -6.94 13.85
N SER A 44 19.90 -6.13 14.07
CA SER A 44 19.75 -4.76 14.60
C SER A 44 20.01 -3.72 13.49
N ALA A 45 19.01 -2.89 13.16
CA ALA A 45 19.25 -1.76 12.27
C ALA A 45 20.04 -0.67 13.01
N VAL A 46 21.18 -0.28 12.43
CA VAL A 46 21.94 0.91 12.84
C VAL A 46 21.30 2.11 12.17
N ALA A 47 21.43 3.28 12.79
CA ALA A 47 20.77 4.50 12.39
C ALA A 47 21.78 5.65 12.50
N ALA A 48 22.24 6.18 11.37
CA ALA A 48 23.18 7.30 11.32
C ALA A 48 22.52 8.51 10.64
N ALA A 49 22.40 9.63 11.36
CA ALA A 49 21.83 10.86 10.83
C ALA A 49 22.95 11.79 10.33
N GLY A 50 22.85 12.26 9.07
CA GLY A 50 23.63 13.39 8.55
C GLY A 50 22.84 14.70 8.62
N ILE A 51 23.51 15.85 8.44
CA ILE A 51 22.84 17.14 8.29
C ILE A 51 21.94 17.10 7.04
N ASP A 52 20.62 17.16 7.23
CA ASP A 52 19.58 17.14 6.18
C ASP A 52 19.40 15.85 5.35
N GLN A 53 20.04 14.73 5.70
CA GLN A 53 20.17 13.61 4.77
C GLN A 53 20.06 12.26 5.48
N GLY A 54 18.83 11.78 5.71
CA GLY A 54 18.48 10.36 5.94
C GLY A 54 19.14 9.59 7.10
N ILE A 55 18.54 8.42 7.37
CA ILE A 55 19.08 7.31 8.16
C ILE A 55 19.56 6.24 7.17
N VAL A 56 20.60 5.51 7.55
CA VAL A 56 21.03 4.31 6.83
C VAL A 56 20.78 3.10 7.71
N LEU A 57 19.89 2.20 7.28
CA LEU A 57 19.58 0.95 7.98
C LEU A 57 20.50 -0.16 7.48
N LEU A 58 21.00 -0.97 8.41
CA LEU A 58 21.83 -2.13 8.09
C LEU A 58 21.04 -3.42 8.20
N THR A 59 21.06 -4.21 7.13
CA THR A 59 20.48 -5.56 7.14
C THR A 59 21.23 -6.53 6.25
N ASN A 60 21.62 -7.68 6.83
CA ASN A 60 22.30 -8.76 6.11
C ASN A 60 23.48 -8.29 5.23
N GLY A 61 24.23 -7.29 5.69
CA GLY A 61 25.36 -6.72 4.97
C GLY A 61 25.01 -5.58 3.99
N LYS A 62 23.73 -5.29 3.75
CA LYS A 62 23.30 -4.19 2.87
C LYS A 62 22.95 -2.93 3.66
N VAL A 63 23.10 -1.81 2.97
CA VAL A 63 22.90 -0.44 3.44
C VAL A 63 21.67 0.11 2.73
N LEU A 64 20.58 0.35 3.47
CA LEU A 64 19.36 0.94 2.95
C LEU A 64 19.30 2.41 3.38
N GLN A 65 19.22 3.32 2.42
CA GLN A 65 19.01 4.74 2.70
C GLN A 65 17.51 5.02 2.86
N VAL A 66 17.15 5.67 3.97
CA VAL A 66 15.79 6.07 4.28
C VAL A 66 15.85 7.56 4.67
N GLY A 67 15.30 8.48 3.89
CA GLY A 67 15.49 9.92 4.17
C GLY A 67 14.73 10.90 3.28
N ILE A 68 14.48 12.09 3.83
CA ILE A 68 13.49 13.10 3.40
C ILE A 68 14.13 14.34 2.72
N GLY A 69 15.36 14.21 2.21
CA GLY A 69 16.11 15.32 1.59
C GLY A 69 15.79 15.49 0.09
N ASN A 70 15.81 16.73 -0.41
CA ASN A 70 15.60 17.03 -1.84
C ASN A 70 16.71 16.48 -2.77
N ASN A 71 17.81 15.93 -2.23
CA ASN A 71 18.92 15.37 -3.00
C ASN A 71 19.74 14.33 -2.17
N PRO A 72 19.26 13.08 -2.01
CA PRO A 72 19.90 12.07 -1.17
C PRO A 72 21.29 11.63 -1.68
N ILE A 73 22.30 11.58 -0.79
CA ILE A 73 23.62 10.97 -1.08
C ILE A 73 23.44 9.48 -1.34
N GLN A 74 23.54 9.06 -2.60
CA GLN A 74 23.25 7.68 -3.01
C GLN A 74 24.24 6.68 -2.39
N VAL A 75 23.70 5.56 -1.90
CA VAL A 75 24.50 4.40 -1.48
C VAL A 75 25.22 3.82 -2.71
N PRO A 76 26.52 3.53 -2.63
CA PRO A 76 27.24 2.91 -3.75
C PRO A 76 26.62 1.57 -4.16
N ALA A 77 26.38 1.41 -5.46
CA ALA A 77 25.87 0.15 -6.00
C ALA A 77 26.83 -1.01 -5.67
N GLY A 78 26.30 -2.09 -5.09
CA GLY A 78 27.08 -3.28 -4.71
C GLY A 78 27.74 -3.23 -3.33
N LEU A 79 27.50 -2.18 -2.52
CA LEU A 79 27.94 -2.15 -1.14
C LEU A 79 27.23 -3.26 -0.33
N THR A 80 28.00 -4.26 0.07
CA THR A 80 27.56 -5.48 0.75
C THR A 80 28.46 -5.78 1.95
N ASP A 81 28.07 -6.76 2.76
CA ASP A 81 28.77 -7.21 3.97
C ASP A 81 29.00 -6.13 5.04
N VAL A 82 28.24 -5.03 5.03
CA VAL A 82 28.33 -3.93 6.00
C VAL A 82 27.74 -4.32 7.36
N ILE A 83 28.49 -4.02 8.43
CA ILE A 83 28.14 -4.30 9.83
C ILE A 83 28.05 -3.05 10.71
N SER A 84 28.51 -1.87 10.26
CA SER A 84 28.31 -0.60 10.97
C SER A 84 28.37 0.57 9.99
N VAL A 85 27.64 1.66 10.25
CA VAL A 85 27.69 2.91 9.47
C VAL A 85 27.71 4.09 10.43
N ALA A 86 28.45 5.15 10.09
CA ALA A 86 28.41 6.43 10.77
C ALA A 86 28.29 7.59 9.75
N GLY A 87 27.57 8.66 10.14
CA GLY A 87 27.31 9.82 9.31
C GLY A 87 28.43 10.88 9.41
N LEU A 88 28.72 11.52 8.28
CA LEU A 88 29.59 12.68 8.15
C LEU A 88 28.75 13.91 7.76
N GLU A 89 29.36 15.09 7.76
CA GLU A 89 28.69 16.34 7.34
C GLU A 89 28.14 16.23 5.91
N GLN A 90 28.91 15.63 4.99
CA GLN A 90 28.52 15.50 3.59
C GLN A 90 28.74 14.08 3.04
N GLY A 91 28.61 13.06 3.88
CA GLY A 91 28.85 11.67 3.51
C GLY A 91 28.59 10.65 4.62
N TYR A 92 29.10 9.45 4.42
CA TYR A 92 29.01 8.33 5.36
C TYR A 92 30.30 7.52 5.34
N VAL A 93 30.49 6.76 6.41
CA VAL A 93 31.52 5.72 6.52
C VAL A 93 30.87 4.40 6.94
N ALA A 94 31.26 3.30 6.31
CA ALA A 94 30.78 1.95 6.57
C ALA A 94 31.94 1.03 6.98
N LEU A 95 31.69 0.16 7.95
CA LEU A 95 32.56 -0.95 8.35
C LEU A 95 31.96 -2.24 7.79
N LYS A 96 32.76 -3.03 7.08
CA LYS A 96 32.38 -4.36 6.60
C LYS A 96 32.78 -5.46 7.57
N SER A 97 32.15 -6.63 7.41
CA SER A 97 32.37 -7.81 8.25
C SER A 97 33.79 -8.37 8.19
N ASP A 98 34.53 -8.08 7.12
CA ASP A 98 35.95 -8.39 6.97
C ASP A 98 36.88 -7.40 7.68
N GLY A 99 36.33 -6.36 8.31
CA GLY A 99 37.07 -5.31 9.02
C GLY A 99 37.56 -4.17 8.12
N THR A 100 37.15 -4.11 6.85
CA THR A 100 37.46 -3.01 5.93
C THR A 100 36.52 -1.83 6.12
N VAL A 101 37.01 -0.61 5.88
CA VAL A 101 36.25 0.63 6.02
C VAL A 101 36.10 1.30 4.65
N THR A 102 34.88 1.71 4.29
CA THR A 102 34.57 2.41 3.03
C THR A 102 33.83 3.70 3.32
N GLN A 103 34.09 4.76 2.55
CA GLN A 103 33.49 6.08 2.71
C GLN A 103 32.89 6.60 1.40
N TRP A 104 31.78 7.34 1.45
CA TRP A 104 31.11 7.92 0.27
C TRP A 104 30.35 9.22 0.61
N GLY A 105 30.23 10.16 -0.33
CA GLY A 105 29.67 11.50 -0.08
C GLY A 105 30.18 12.59 -1.04
N SER A 106 29.59 13.79 -0.96
CA SER A 106 30.03 14.98 -1.70
C SER A 106 31.13 15.73 -0.92
N ASN A 107 32.10 16.33 -1.62
CA ASN A 107 33.26 17.01 -1.00
C ASN A 107 34.15 16.12 -0.11
N LEU A 108 34.13 14.80 -0.34
CA LEU A 108 35.19 13.91 0.18
C LEU A 108 36.55 14.14 -0.51
N ASP A 109 36.67 15.12 -1.42
CA ASP A 109 37.90 15.61 -2.07
C ASP A 109 38.95 16.18 -1.10
N MET A 110 38.73 16.07 0.21
CA MET A 110 39.82 16.18 1.17
C MET A 110 40.54 14.83 1.23
N ASP A 111 41.72 14.80 0.60
CA ASP A 111 42.81 13.83 0.71
C ASP A 111 43.22 13.63 2.21
N LEU A 112 42.37 12.93 2.99
CA LEU A 112 42.40 12.93 4.45
C LEU A 112 43.08 11.68 5.02
N ASN A 113 44.35 11.44 4.68
CA ASN A 113 45.21 10.51 5.41
C ASN A 113 44.52 9.18 5.77
N TYR A 114 43.74 8.59 4.85
CA TYR A 114 43.17 7.28 5.07
C TYR A 114 44.34 6.35 5.38
N PRO A 115 44.34 5.62 6.51
CA PRO A 115 45.48 4.79 6.83
C PRO A 115 45.55 3.63 5.83
N GLU A 116 46.56 3.61 4.94
CA GLU A 116 46.70 2.61 3.87
C GLU A 116 46.66 1.16 4.40
N ASP A 117 47.12 0.95 5.64
CA ASP A 117 47.17 -0.36 6.30
C ASP A 117 46.06 -0.57 7.37
N LEU A 118 44.97 0.22 7.32
CA LEU A 118 43.87 0.07 8.27
C LEU A 118 43.20 -1.30 8.12
N SER A 119 43.38 -2.15 9.13
CA SER A 119 42.87 -3.51 9.16
C SER A 119 42.47 -3.91 10.58
N GLY A 120 41.58 -4.92 10.67
CA GLY A 120 41.08 -5.42 11.94
C GLY A 120 40.23 -4.39 12.70
N VAL A 121 39.50 -3.53 11.98
CA VAL A 121 38.56 -2.58 12.60
C VAL A 121 37.34 -3.34 13.12
N THR A 122 36.93 -3.03 14.35
CA THR A 122 35.78 -3.65 15.01
C THR A 122 34.66 -2.66 15.33
N ALA A 123 34.95 -1.36 15.35
CA ALA A 123 33.95 -0.31 15.47
C ALA A 123 34.42 0.99 14.81
N ILE A 124 33.46 1.81 14.36
CA ILE A 124 33.69 3.12 13.78
C ILE A 124 32.78 4.16 14.44
N SER A 125 33.25 5.40 14.53
CA SER A 125 32.50 6.58 14.94
C SER A 125 32.88 7.73 14.01
N ALA A 126 31.94 8.63 13.73
CA ALA A 126 32.21 9.80 12.89
C ALA A 126 31.45 11.03 13.38
N ALA A 127 32.10 12.20 13.32
CA ALA A 127 31.53 13.52 13.63
C ALA A 127 32.13 14.58 12.70
N TYR A 128 31.31 15.42 12.07
CA TYR A 128 31.73 16.33 10.98
C TYR A 128 32.49 15.57 9.89
N ASP A 129 33.79 15.80 9.79
CA ASP A 129 34.73 15.17 8.86
C ASP A 129 35.84 14.42 9.60
N SER A 130 35.66 14.12 10.91
CA SER A 130 36.58 13.30 11.70
C SER A 130 36.01 11.90 11.87
N ILE A 131 36.86 10.89 11.66
CA ILE A 131 36.51 9.49 11.81
C ILE A 131 37.44 8.86 12.84
N MET A 132 36.88 7.99 13.68
CA MET A 132 37.61 7.19 14.66
C MET A 132 37.27 5.71 14.46
N ALA A 133 38.30 4.87 14.43
CA ALA A 133 38.17 3.42 14.37
C ALA A 133 38.77 2.77 15.62
N LEU A 134 38.05 1.80 16.16
CA LEU A 134 38.54 0.86 17.17
C LEU A 134 39.06 -0.38 16.45
N LYS A 135 40.29 -0.77 16.75
CA LYS A 135 40.90 -1.99 16.23
C LYS A 135 40.69 -3.17 17.18
N SER A 136 40.78 -4.39 16.64
CA SER A 136 40.70 -5.66 17.36
C SER A 136 41.79 -5.82 18.42
N ASP A 137 42.92 -5.13 18.26
CA ASP A 137 44.01 -5.02 19.23
C ASP A 137 43.72 -4.03 20.39
N ARG A 138 42.50 -3.46 20.43
CA ARG A 138 42.01 -2.50 21.44
C ARG A 138 42.71 -1.13 21.41
N THR A 139 43.30 -0.76 20.27
CA THR A 139 43.83 0.58 20.01
C THR A 139 42.86 1.41 19.17
N VAL A 140 43.04 2.74 19.19
CA VAL A 140 42.17 3.69 18.51
C VAL A 140 42.98 4.45 17.45
N VAL A 141 42.45 4.51 16.23
CA VAL A 141 43.00 5.28 15.12
C VAL A 141 42.00 6.37 14.75
N GLN A 142 42.50 7.58 14.49
CA GLN A 142 41.69 8.72 14.08
C GLN A 142 42.27 9.34 12.83
N TRP A 143 41.41 9.63 11.85
CA TRP A 143 41.76 10.34 10.62
C TRP A 143 40.67 11.35 10.26
N GLY A 144 40.85 12.05 9.15
CA GLY A 144 39.98 13.15 8.78
C GLY A 144 40.37 14.48 9.42
N ARG A 145 39.42 15.42 9.48
CA ARG A 145 39.60 16.75 10.06
C ARG A 145 39.57 16.67 11.58
N THR A 146 40.70 16.33 12.19
CA THR A 146 40.83 16.25 13.65
C THR A 146 41.28 17.58 14.26
N TYR A 147 40.63 17.96 15.35
CA TYR A 147 41.05 19.07 16.22
C TYR A 147 41.68 18.58 17.53
N ALA A 148 41.66 17.28 17.82
CA ALA A 148 42.23 16.70 19.03
C ALA A 148 42.72 15.27 18.75
N TYR A 149 43.98 15.00 19.07
CA TYR A 149 44.60 13.70 18.78
C TYR A 149 44.36 12.68 19.88
N VAL A 150 44.29 11.41 19.49
CA VAL A 150 44.23 10.26 20.41
C VAL A 150 45.36 10.37 21.45
N PRO A 151 45.05 10.30 22.76
CA PRO A 151 46.07 10.38 23.81
C PRO A 151 47.15 9.29 23.68
N GLU A 152 48.41 9.68 23.88
CA GLU A 152 49.53 8.75 23.85
C GLU A 152 49.33 7.62 24.89
N GLY A 153 49.51 6.37 24.46
CA GLY A 153 49.35 5.18 25.30
C GLY A 153 47.90 4.74 25.56
N LEU A 154 46.90 5.34 24.91
CA LEU A 154 45.52 4.86 24.99
C LEU A 154 45.42 3.42 24.44
N SER A 155 44.96 2.51 25.29
CA SER A 155 44.85 1.08 25.01
C SER A 155 43.75 0.47 25.86
N ASN A 156 43.44 -0.81 25.59
CA ASN A 156 42.37 -1.57 26.25
C ASN A 156 40.98 -0.96 26.04
N VAL A 157 40.78 -0.26 24.93
CA VAL A 157 39.51 0.35 24.54
C VAL A 157 38.54 -0.72 24.04
N VAL A 158 37.26 -0.58 24.36
CA VAL A 158 36.16 -1.47 23.95
C VAL A 158 35.00 -0.73 23.29
N ALA A 159 34.88 0.59 23.49
CA ALA A 159 33.94 1.42 22.74
C ALA A 159 34.51 2.84 22.55
N ILE A 160 34.04 3.51 21.50
CA ILE A 160 34.44 4.84 21.10
C ILE A 160 33.20 5.69 20.81
N ALA A 161 33.24 6.97 21.15
CA ALA A 161 32.19 7.94 20.80
C ALA A 161 32.83 9.30 20.50
N GLN A 162 32.21 10.07 19.61
CA GLN A 162 32.68 11.40 19.24
C GLN A 162 31.55 12.41 19.45
N GLY A 163 31.87 13.57 20.03
CA GLY A 163 31.04 14.76 19.92
C GLY A 163 31.63 15.70 18.87
N THR A 164 31.09 16.92 18.77
CA THR A 164 31.57 17.89 17.78
C THR A 164 33.07 18.20 17.89
N PHE A 165 33.53 18.38 19.13
CA PHE A 165 34.89 18.85 19.43
C PHE A 165 35.58 18.07 20.55
N HIS A 166 34.97 16.96 20.97
CA HIS A 166 35.49 16.07 21.99
C HIS A 166 35.29 14.60 21.61
N HIS A 167 36.04 13.73 22.26
CA HIS A 167 36.08 12.31 21.97
C HIS A 167 36.12 11.54 23.29
N LEU A 168 35.52 10.35 23.28
CA LEU A 168 35.46 9.46 24.42
C LEU A 168 35.93 8.05 24.03
N ALA A 169 36.61 7.40 24.95
CA ALA A 169 36.94 5.98 24.86
C ALA A 169 36.55 5.28 26.17
N LEU A 170 35.80 4.19 26.03
CA LEU A 170 35.49 3.27 27.12
C LEU A 170 36.56 2.19 27.18
N LYS A 171 37.20 2.02 28.33
CA LYS A 171 38.15 0.94 28.58
C LYS A 171 37.44 -0.31 29.08
N SER A 172 38.03 -1.48 28.79
CA SER A 172 37.57 -2.81 29.24
C SER A 172 37.42 -2.96 30.76
N ASN A 173 38.02 -2.07 31.56
CA ASN A 173 37.85 -2.03 33.02
C ASN A 173 36.68 -1.14 33.47
N GLY A 174 35.86 -0.61 32.55
CA GLY A 174 34.69 0.22 32.83
C GLY A 174 35.00 1.68 33.16
N THR A 175 36.20 2.18 32.83
CA THR A 175 36.59 3.60 32.98
C THR A 175 36.53 4.33 31.64
N VAL A 176 36.26 5.64 31.66
CA VAL A 176 36.14 6.48 30.46
C VAL A 176 37.31 7.45 30.38
N VAL A 177 37.86 7.63 29.18
CA VAL A 177 38.87 8.65 28.86
C VAL A 177 38.25 9.64 27.88
N GLY A 178 38.26 10.92 28.22
CA GLY A 178 37.82 12.01 27.35
C GLY A 178 38.99 12.87 26.88
N TRP A 179 38.95 13.34 25.64
CA TRP A 179 39.91 14.31 25.10
C TRP A 179 39.23 15.28 24.12
N ALA A 180 39.71 16.52 24.04
CA ALA A 180 39.12 17.60 23.23
C ALA A 180 40.15 18.62 22.78
N TYR A 181 39.75 19.49 21.85
CA TYR A 181 40.58 20.62 21.41
C TYR A 181 40.84 21.60 22.57
N SER A 182 42.05 22.14 22.66
CA SER A 182 42.52 22.96 23.78
C SER A 182 41.61 24.19 24.00
N GLY A 183 40.84 24.22 25.09
CA GLY A 183 39.90 25.31 25.37
C GLY A 183 38.66 25.00 26.20
N SER A 184 38.51 23.76 26.72
CA SER A 184 37.45 23.33 27.65
C SER A 184 36.04 23.24 27.04
N PHE A 185 35.80 22.20 26.24
CA PHE A 185 34.45 21.65 26.12
C PHE A 185 34.24 20.69 27.28
N SER A 186 33.30 21.00 28.17
CA SER A 186 33.06 20.23 29.39
C SER A 186 32.63 18.78 29.14
N GLY A 187 32.27 18.41 27.91
CA GLY A 187 32.03 17.00 27.52
C GLY A 187 33.28 16.10 27.60
N ALA A 188 34.50 16.64 27.52
CA ALA A 188 35.71 15.81 27.74
C ALA A 188 36.05 15.60 29.23
N ASP A 189 35.46 16.39 30.13
CA ASP A 189 35.79 16.40 31.55
C ASP A 189 35.05 15.27 32.29
N VAL A 190 35.56 14.05 32.12
CA VAL A 190 34.97 12.84 32.72
C VAL A 190 34.83 13.01 34.25
N PRO A 191 33.62 12.83 34.81
CA PRO A 191 33.39 12.97 36.25
C PRO A 191 34.31 12.09 37.09
N ALA A 192 34.82 12.66 38.18
CA ALA A 192 35.63 11.93 39.14
C ALA A 192 34.85 10.72 39.69
N ASN A 193 35.50 9.55 39.73
CA ASN A 193 34.95 8.27 40.18
C ASN A 193 33.88 7.62 39.27
N LEU A 194 33.71 8.08 38.03
CA LEU A 194 32.91 7.35 37.05
C LEU A 194 33.54 5.97 36.79
N SER A 195 32.76 4.93 37.04
CA SER A 195 33.18 3.53 36.94
C SER A 195 32.00 2.64 36.60
N GLN A 196 32.28 1.37 36.23
CA GLN A 196 31.27 0.38 35.84
C GLN A 196 30.44 0.81 34.62
N VAL A 197 31.05 1.61 33.74
CA VAL A 197 30.44 2.06 32.48
C VAL A 197 30.45 0.90 31.48
N THR A 198 29.32 0.73 30.79
CA THR A 198 29.11 -0.32 29.77
C THR A 198 28.83 0.27 28.38
N ALA A 199 28.36 1.52 28.29
CA ALA A 199 28.24 2.23 27.02
C ALA A 199 28.49 3.74 27.21
N ILE A 200 28.90 4.42 26.14
CA ILE A 200 29.17 5.86 26.10
C ILE A 200 28.51 6.46 24.86
N ALA A 201 28.04 7.70 25.00
CA ALA A 201 27.49 8.50 23.90
C ALA A 201 27.96 9.96 24.03
N ALA A 202 28.07 10.68 22.92
CA ALA A 202 28.58 12.04 22.90
C ALA A 202 27.74 12.94 21.96
N GLY A 203 27.14 13.98 22.54
CA GLY A 203 26.45 15.03 21.78
C GLY A 203 27.39 16.18 21.45
N SER A 204 26.86 17.35 21.04
CA SER A 204 27.73 18.42 20.54
C SER A 204 28.69 19.00 21.61
N GLY A 205 28.23 19.10 22.85
CA GLY A 205 28.99 19.66 23.98
C GLY A 205 28.86 18.89 25.30
N PHE A 206 28.23 17.72 25.26
CA PHE A 206 27.94 16.90 26.44
C PHE A 206 28.16 15.42 26.13
N SER A 207 28.18 14.62 27.18
CA SER A 207 28.43 13.18 27.10
C SER A 207 27.51 12.43 28.03
N LEU A 208 27.24 11.17 27.68
CA LEU A 208 26.46 10.23 28.47
C LEU A 208 27.30 8.97 28.73
N ALA A 209 27.11 8.37 29.89
CA ALA A 209 27.62 7.05 30.23
C ALA A 209 26.49 6.19 30.80
N LEU A 210 26.28 5.02 30.22
CA LEU A 210 25.42 3.98 30.77
C LEU A 210 26.24 3.09 31.70
N LYS A 211 25.77 2.92 32.93
CA LYS A 211 26.38 2.02 33.90
C LYS A 211 25.73 0.64 33.86
N SER A 212 26.49 -0.38 34.26
CA SER A 212 26.03 -1.78 34.34
C SER A 212 24.79 -2.02 35.22
N ASN A 213 24.44 -1.09 36.10
CA ASN A 213 23.23 -1.13 36.92
C ASN A 213 22.00 -0.47 36.25
N GLY A 214 22.09 -0.08 34.97
CA GLY A 214 20.99 0.53 34.22
C GLY A 214 20.74 2.02 34.51
N THR A 215 21.68 2.71 35.16
CA THR A 215 21.62 4.17 35.40
C THR A 215 22.48 4.94 34.41
N VAL A 216 22.07 6.17 34.09
CA VAL A 216 22.77 7.06 33.16
C VAL A 216 23.43 8.22 33.92
N VAL A 217 24.67 8.54 33.55
CA VAL A 217 25.40 9.73 34.02
C VAL A 217 25.62 10.65 32.83
N SER A 218 25.27 11.93 32.96
CA SER A 218 25.58 12.95 31.96
C SER A 218 26.55 14.00 32.51
N TRP A 219 27.36 14.58 31.62
CA TRP A 219 28.24 15.70 31.95
C TRP A 219 28.46 16.58 30.71
N GLY A 220 28.91 17.81 30.93
CA GLY A 220 29.15 18.78 29.87
C GLY A 220 28.13 19.92 29.85
N SER A 221 27.75 20.38 28.65
CA SER A 221 26.77 21.47 28.47
C SER A 221 25.32 21.06 28.75
N GLN A 222 25.05 19.76 28.91
CA GLN A 222 23.74 19.20 29.24
C GLN A 222 23.89 18.19 30.38
N THR A 223 23.21 18.40 31.51
CA THR A 223 23.49 17.66 32.77
C THR A 223 22.27 17.11 33.51
N GLU A 224 21.04 17.46 33.12
CA GLU A 224 19.85 17.04 33.87
C GLU A 224 19.29 15.71 33.34
N VAL A 225 19.81 14.60 33.87
CA VAL A 225 19.19 13.27 33.69
C VAL A 225 17.88 13.22 34.49
N PRO A 226 16.75 12.74 33.91
CA PRO A 226 15.51 12.57 34.66
C PRO A 226 15.71 11.71 35.92
N ALA A 227 15.22 12.17 37.06
CA ALA A 227 15.47 11.55 38.36
C ALA A 227 15.01 10.09 38.47
N ASP A 228 13.94 9.74 37.74
CA ASP A 228 13.33 8.40 37.76
C ASP A 228 13.84 7.48 36.63
N LEU A 229 14.86 7.92 35.87
CA LEU A 229 15.41 7.12 34.77
C LEU A 229 16.18 5.89 35.31
N SER A 230 15.67 4.72 34.99
CA SER A 230 16.22 3.42 35.42
C SER A 230 15.95 2.33 34.38
N ASN A 231 16.62 1.19 34.53
CA ASN A 231 16.53 0.04 33.61
C ASN A 231 16.90 0.38 32.16
N VAL A 232 17.83 1.31 31.98
CA VAL A 232 18.32 1.71 30.66
C VAL A 232 19.24 0.62 30.11
N VAL A 233 19.03 0.26 28.83
CA VAL A 233 19.82 -0.74 28.09
C VAL A 233 20.58 -0.14 26.90
N LYS A 234 20.12 0.98 26.35
CA LYS A 234 20.85 1.76 25.32
C LYS A 234 20.67 3.26 25.58
N ILE A 235 21.65 4.05 25.14
CA ILE A 235 21.64 5.52 25.20
C ILE A 235 21.96 6.06 23.81
N ALA A 236 21.44 7.23 23.45
CA ALA A 236 21.88 7.99 22.28
C ALA A 236 22.00 9.48 22.59
N ALA A 237 22.92 10.19 21.93
CA ALA A 237 23.13 11.64 22.14
C ALA A 237 23.08 12.43 20.82
N GLY A 238 22.16 13.39 20.74
CA GLY A 238 22.01 14.29 19.60
C GLY A 238 22.70 15.64 19.79
N GLY A 239 22.34 16.62 18.97
CA GLY A 239 22.93 17.98 18.98
C GLY A 239 22.87 18.67 20.34
N GLY A 240 21.73 18.52 21.02
CA GLY A 240 21.51 19.05 22.37
C GLY A 240 20.51 18.26 23.22
N HIS A 241 20.07 17.10 22.73
CA HIS A 241 19.10 16.23 23.39
C HIS A 241 19.69 14.82 23.56
N SER A 242 19.10 14.05 24.45
CA SER A 242 19.52 12.70 24.83
C SER A 242 18.36 11.73 24.72
N LEU A 243 18.63 10.48 24.36
CA LEU A 243 17.68 9.38 24.33
C LEU A 243 18.17 8.24 25.23
N ALA A 244 17.24 7.55 25.88
CA ALA A 244 17.49 6.30 26.59
C ALA A 244 16.42 5.28 26.22
N LEU A 245 16.86 4.08 25.82
CA LEU A 245 16.00 2.92 25.64
C LEU A 245 16.03 2.09 26.92
N LYS A 246 14.86 1.84 27.48
CA LYS A 246 14.68 0.98 28.65
C LYS A 246 14.49 -0.48 28.24
N SER A 247 14.76 -1.41 29.16
CA SER A 247 14.65 -2.85 28.93
C SER A 247 13.23 -3.33 28.59
N ASP A 248 12.21 -2.52 28.89
CA ASP A 248 10.79 -2.77 28.56
C ASP A 248 10.41 -2.27 27.15
N GLY A 249 11.35 -1.73 26.38
CA GLY A 249 11.11 -1.20 25.04
C GLY A 249 10.53 0.22 25.01
N THR A 250 10.51 0.92 26.14
CA THR A 250 10.12 2.35 26.22
C THR A 250 11.32 3.27 26.00
N VAL A 251 11.07 4.43 25.37
CA VAL A 251 12.10 5.45 25.11
C VAL A 251 11.84 6.67 25.99
N VAL A 252 12.89 7.21 26.59
CA VAL A 252 12.87 8.48 27.32
C VAL A 252 13.80 9.45 26.60
N ALA A 253 13.31 10.65 26.28
CA ALA A 253 14.11 11.72 25.69
C ALA A 253 14.15 12.93 26.62
N TRP A 254 15.27 13.65 26.65
CA TRP A 254 15.42 14.87 27.43
C TRP A 254 16.46 15.83 26.84
N GLY A 255 16.38 17.09 27.22
CA GLY A 255 17.32 18.13 26.83
C GLY A 255 16.69 19.15 25.87
N ARG A 256 17.42 19.54 24.83
CA ARG A 256 16.95 20.49 23.82
C ARG A 256 15.64 19.99 23.18
N ASN A 257 14.70 20.91 22.98
CA ASN A 257 13.40 20.60 22.39
C ASN A 257 12.87 21.72 21.49
N ASP A 258 13.76 22.47 20.84
CA ASP A 258 13.37 23.63 20.02
C ASP A 258 12.57 23.22 18.78
N THR A 259 12.71 21.96 18.34
CA THR A 259 12.03 21.39 17.17
C THR A 259 11.27 20.10 17.50
N GLY A 260 11.04 19.81 18.79
CA GLY A 260 10.35 18.61 19.25
C GLY A 260 11.25 17.38 19.39
N GLU A 261 12.58 17.52 19.46
CA GLU A 261 13.54 16.40 19.55
C GLU A 261 13.37 15.51 20.78
N SER A 262 12.88 16.11 21.87
CA SER A 262 12.61 15.43 23.14
C SER A 262 11.14 15.03 23.31
N ASP A 263 10.26 15.34 22.34
CA ASP A 263 8.84 14.98 22.36
C ASP A 263 8.63 13.55 21.85
N VAL A 264 8.87 12.56 22.72
CA VAL A 264 8.67 11.14 22.38
C VAL A 264 7.18 10.90 22.03
N PRO A 265 6.87 10.29 20.86
CA PRO A 265 5.49 9.98 20.49
C PRO A 265 4.79 9.08 21.52
N GLU A 266 3.53 9.41 21.88
CA GLU A 266 2.77 8.74 22.94
C GLU A 266 2.57 7.23 22.70
N GLU A 267 2.48 6.81 21.43
CA GLU A 267 2.26 5.41 21.03
C GLU A 267 3.55 4.60 20.84
N LEU A 268 4.73 5.20 21.08
CA LEU A 268 6.02 4.54 20.83
C LEU A 268 6.29 3.44 21.86
N SER A 269 6.21 2.18 21.41
CA SER A 269 6.46 0.99 22.22
C SER A 269 7.12 -0.12 21.41
N GLY A 270 7.67 -1.13 22.10
CA GLY A 270 8.33 -2.26 21.44
C GLY A 270 9.63 -1.86 20.74
N VAL A 271 10.30 -0.80 21.19
CA VAL A 271 11.53 -0.29 20.57
C VAL A 271 12.71 -1.23 20.87
N VAL A 272 13.49 -1.56 19.83
CA VAL A 272 14.68 -2.41 19.91
C VAL A 272 15.98 -1.65 19.62
N ALA A 273 15.90 -0.49 18.96
CA ALA A 273 17.04 0.39 18.72
C ALA A 273 16.61 1.87 18.69
N ILE A 274 17.55 2.75 19.06
CA ILE A 274 17.37 4.21 19.07
C ILE A 274 18.59 4.87 18.41
N ALA A 275 18.40 6.06 17.85
CA ALA A 275 19.48 6.95 17.43
C ALA A 275 19.05 8.41 17.47
N ALA A 276 20.03 9.30 17.59
CA ALA A 276 19.84 10.73 17.64
C ALA A 276 20.68 11.42 16.57
N GLY A 277 20.08 12.39 15.88
CA GLY A 277 20.76 13.35 15.02
C GLY A 277 20.87 14.72 15.67
N ASP A 278 21.25 15.74 14.89
CA ASP A 278 21.39 17.11 15.40
C ASP A 278 20.09 17.66 15.99
N TYR A 279 19.00 17.47 15.24
CA TYR A 279 17.66 17.96 15.52
C TYR A 279 16.60 16.86 15.41
N THR A 280 16.98 15.60 15.29
CA THR A 280 16.04 14.50 15.06
C THR A 280 16.31 13.32 15.98
N SER A 281 15.28 12.54 16.24
CA SER A 281 15.30 11.35 17.08
C SER A 281 14.64 10.20 16.31
N TRP A 282 15.19 9.00 16.48
CA TRP A 282 14.80 7.81 15.71
C TRP A 282 14.63 6.59 16.61
N ALA A 283 13.64 5.75 16.30
CA ALA A 283 13.39 4.49 16.98
C ALA A 283 12.99 3.39 16.00
N LEU A 284 13.63 2.22 16.11
CA LEU A 284 13.25 0.98 15.42
C LEU A 284 12.42 0.12 16.36
N LYS A 285 11.22 -0.26 15.93
CA LYS A 285 10.35 -1.19 16.65
C LYS A 285 10.64 -2.65 16.29
N ASN A 286 10.26 -3.57 17.18
CA ASN A 286 10.38 -5.02 16.98
C ASN A 286 9.56 -5.56 15.80
N ASP A 287 8.53 -4.83 15.36
CA ASP A 287 7.70 -5.14 14.20
C ASP A 287 8.30 -4.66 12.87
N GLY A 288 9.49 -4.05 12.90
CA GLY A 288 10.14 -3.50 11.72
C GLY A 288 9.63 -2.11 11.32
N THR A 289 8.90 -1.42 12.18
CA THR A 289 8.52 -0.03 11.97
C THR A 289 9.65 0.92 12.38
N LEU A 290 9.94 1.94 11.56
CA LEU A 290 10.82 3.05 11.93
C LEU A 290 10.01 4.30 12.27
N VAL A 291 10.31 4.94 13.40
CA VAL A 291 9.64 6.16 13.86
C VAL A 291 10.67 7.28 14.00
N GLN A 292 10.37 8.45 13.45
CA GLN A 292 11.18 9.66 13.51
C GLN A 292 10.40 10.81 14.14
N TRP A 293 11.06 11.60 14.99
CA TRP A 293 10.53 12.84 15.57
C TRP A 293 11.64 13.91 15.69
N GLY A 294 11.26 15.16 15.99
CA GLY A 294 12.14 16.33 15.92
C GLY A 294 12.38 16.88 14.50
N GLY A 295 12.88 18.11 14.39
CA GLY A 295 13.29 18.76 13.13
C GLY A 295 12.24 19.72 12.54
N LEU A 296 12.58 20.35 11.41
CA LEU A 296 11.73 21.38 10.76
C LEU A 296 10.49 20.81 10.03
N ASN A 297 10.46 19.49 9.78
CA ASN A 297 9.32 18.75 9.23
C ASN A 297 8.98 17.58 10.17
N PRO A 298 8.33 17.81 11.32
CA PRO A 298 7.97 16.72 12.22
C PRO A 298 6.82 15.87 11.63
N GLN A 299 6.88 14.55 11.86
CA GLN A 299 5.87 13.48 11.60
C GLN A 299 6.09 12.68 10.28
N HIS A 300 5.94 11.36 10.17
CA HIS A 300 5.45 10.26 11.02
C HIS A 300 6.04 8.93 10.49
N LYS A 301 5.76 7.81 11.17
CA LYS A 301 6.05 6.41 10.82
C LYS A 301 6.53 6.19 9.38
N ILE A 302 7.77 5.76 9.23
CA ILE A 302 8.32 5.37 7.94
C ILE A 302 8.15 3.86 7.81
N ASP A 303 7.34 3.45 6.84
CA ASP A 303 7.24 2.04 6.48
C ASP A 303 8.57 1.59 5.88
N ILE A 304 9.14 0.55 6.48
CA ILE A 304 10.39 -0.01 6.02
C ILE A 304 10.08 -0.93 4.82
N PRO A 305 10.83 -0.84 3.71
CA PRO A 305 10.62 -1.70 2.56
C PRO A 305 10.94 -3.17 2.89
N GLY A 306 10.11 -4.08 2.38
CA GLY A 306 10.23 -5.53 2.58
C GLY A 306 8.85 -6.19 2.60
N SER A 307 8.76 -7.42 2.08
CA SER A 307 7.50 -8.18 2.03
C SER A 307 7.80 -9.66 1.83
N THR A 308 6.98 -10.53 2.44
CA THR A 308 7.01 -11.97 2.19
C THR A 308 6.32 -12.37 0.88
N LYS A 309 5.69 -11.42 0.19
CA LYS A 309 4.80 -11.69 -0.95
C LYS A 309 5.58 -11.97 -2.25
N LEU A 310 5.03 -12.88 -3.04
CA LEU A 310 5.53 -13.21 -4.37
C LEU A 310 4.92 -12.27 -5.41
N GLU A 311 5.73 -11.86 -6.39
CA GLU A 311 5.33 -11.17 -7.62
C GLU A 311 4.88 -12.19 -8.67
N SER A 312 5.63 -13.31 -8.77
CA SER A 312 5.38 -14.34 -9.76
C SER A 312 5.91 -15.70 -9.30
N LEU A 313 5.27 -16.76 -9.78
CA LEU A 313 5.71 -18.14 -9.65
C LEU A 313 5.48 -18.82 -10.99
N ASN A 314 6.56 -19.21 -11.67
CA ASN A 314 6.49 -19.84 -12.98
C ASN A 314 7.11 -21.24 -12.93
N VAL A 315 6.46 -22.19 -13.59
CA VAL A 315 6.94 -23.58 -13.75
C VAL A 315 6.90 -23.89 -15.23
N SER A 316 8.06 -24.17 -15.84
CA SER A 316 8.10 -24.48 -17.28
C SER A 316 7.37 -25.79 -17.58
N GLY A 317 6.59 -25.82 -18.67
CA GLY A 317 5.81 -26.99 -19.06
C GLY A 317 4.60 -27.30 -18.18
N ALA A 318 4.26 -26.43 -17.22
CA ALA A 318 3.01 -26.54 -16.49
C ALA A 318 1.82 -26.29 -17.43
N VAL A 319 0.83 -27.18 -17.37
CA VAL A 319 -0.39 -27.07 -18.17
C VAL A 319 -1.35 -26.03 -17.59
N LEU A 320 -1.22 -25.74 -16.29
CA LEU A 320 -1.80 -24.61 -15.60
C LEU A 320 -0.73 -23.92 -14.74
N SER A 321 -0.46 -22.65 -15.02
CA SER A 321 0.47 -21.86 -14.20
C SER A 321 -0.13 -21.63 -12.81
N PRO A 322 0.62 -21.90 -11.73
CA PRO A 322 0.15 -21.63 -10.38
C PRO A 322 -0.11 -20.13 -10.21
N GLN A 323 -1.31 -19.78 -9.75
CA GLN A 323 -1.69 -18.39 -9.55
C GLN A 323 -1.15 -17.90 -8.21
N VAL A 324 -0.38 -16.83 -8.24
CA VAL A 324 0.16 -16.21 -7.02
C VAL A 324 -0.96 -15.47 -6.30
N ASN A 325 -1.17 -15.84 -5.04
CA ASN A 325 -2.05 -15.17 -4.10
C ASN A 325 -1.23 -14.70 -2.90
N ASP A 326 -1.49 -13.48 -2.43
CA ASP A 326 -0.84 -12.84 -1.29
C ASP A 326 -1.05 -13.61 0.03
N ASP A 327 -2.12 -14.41 0.13
CA ASP A 327 -2.45 -15.21 1.32
C ASP A 327 -2.00 -16.68 1.22
N ALA A 328 -1.54 -17.13 0.05
CA ALA A 328 -1.16 -18.51 -0.17
C ALA A 328 0.30 -18.78 0.19
N THR A 329 0.55 -19.86 0.92
CA THR A 329 1.90 -20.37 1.23
C THR A 329 2.17 -21.75 0.60
N ALA A 330 1.20 -22.29 -0.12
CA ALA A 330 1.30 -23.57 -0.81
C ALA A 330 0.73 -23.41 -2.22
N TYR A 331 1.44 -23.96 -3.19
CA TYR A 331 1.08 -23.92 -4.60
C TYR A 331 1.17 -25.32 -5.18
N THR A 332 0.35 -25.59 -6.20
CA THR A 332 0.40 -26.83 -6.96
C THR A 332 0.49 -26.49 -8.44
N ALA A 333 1.36 -27.20 -9.16
CA ALA A 333 1.47 -27.11 -10.62
C ALA A 333 1.32 -28.50 -11.22
N TYR A 334 0.50 -28.61 -12.26
CA TYR A 334 0.30 -29.85 -13.01
C TYR A 334 1.13 -29.83 -14.29
N VAL A 335 1.74 -30.96 -14.62
CA VAL A 335 2.51 -31.17 -15.84
C VAL A 335 2.08 -32.45 -16.53
N ASN A 336 2.31 -32.52 -17.85
CA ASN A 336 2.12 -33.75 -18.60
C ASN A 336 3.02 -34.88 -18.05
N PRO A 337 2.53 -36.14 -17.95
CA PRO A 337 3.29 -37.28 -17.42
C PRO A 337 4.66 -37.52 -18.06
N ALA A 338 4.82 -37.13 -19.33
CA ALA A 338 6.05 -37.30 -20.10
C ALA A 338 7.16 -36.31 -19.70
N VAL A 339 6.85 -35.24 -18.96
CA VAL A 339 7.84 -34.24 -18.53
C VAL A 339 8.80 -34.85 -17.49
N THR A 340 10.11 -34.69 -17.71
CA THR A 340 11.16 -35.26 -16.84
C THR A 340 11.78 -34.26 -15.88
N ASP A 341 11.74 -32.98 -16.23
CA ASP A 341 12.33 -31.87 -15.50
C ASP A 341 11.61 -30.58 -15.86
N VAL A 342 11.64 -29.61 -14.93
CA VAL A 342 11.02 -28.30 -15.09
C VAL A 342 11.94 -27.22 -14.54
N GLU A 343 11.82 -26.02 -15.09
CA GLU A 343 12.43 -24.81 -14.55
C GLU A 343 11.41 -24.08 -13.69
N VAL A 344 11.74 -23.86 -12.42
CA VAL A 344 10.94 -23.09 -11.49
C VAL A 344 11.58 -21.72 -11.29
N THR A 345 10.79 -20.66 -11.44
CA THR A 345 11.22 -19.29 -11.25
C THR A 345 10.31 -18.58 -10.26
N VAL A 346 10.89 -18.08 -9.16
CA VAL A 346 10.18 -17.38 -8.09
C VAL A 346 10.57 -15.91 -8.11
N GLY A 347 9.60 -15.02 -8.35
CA GLY A 347 9.77 -13.57 -8.27
C GLY A 347 9.22 -13.03 -6.95
N LEU A 348 10.00 -12.24 -6.22
CA LEU A 348 9.56 -11.52 -5.02
C LEU A 348 9.04 -10.13 -5.40
N LYS A 349 8.03 -9.61 -4.68
CA LYS A 349 7.56 -8.21 -4.86
C LYS A 349 8.59 -7.16 -4.44
N THR A 350 9.46 -7.51 -3.48
CA THR A 350 10.48 -6.61 -2.92
C THR A 350 11.86 -7.26 -2.89
N PRO A 351 12.45 -7.60 -4.05
CA PRO A 351 13.70 -8.37 -4.12
C PRO A 351 14.91 -7.62 -3.57
N GLU A 352 14.85 -6.29 -3.54
CA GLU A 352 15.89 -5.42 -2.98
C GLU A 352 15.94 -5.47 -1.44
N SER A 353 14.85 -5.93 -0.80
CA SER A 353 14.62 -5.84 0.65
C SER A 353 14.18 -7.15 1.29
N SER A 354 14.26 -8.25 0.55
CA SER A 354 13.87 -9.60 0.98
C SER A 354 14.78 -10.65 0.36
N ASN A 355 15.13 -11.69 1.11
CA ASN A 355 15.85 -12.85 0.60
C ASN A 355 14.87 -13.96 0.19
N LEU A 356 15.14 -14.59 -0.95
CA LEU A 356 14.59 -15.90 -1.30
C LEU A 356 15.60 -16.97 -0.92
N ILE A 357 15.19 -17.95 -0.11
CA ILE A 357 16.04 -19.03 0.37
C ILE A 357 15.44 -20.36 -0.08
N VAL A 358 16.22 -21.18 -0.77
CA VAL A 358 15.82 -22.53 -1.19
C VAL A 358 16.78 -23.52 -0.53
N GLY A 359 16.25 -24.40 0.32
CA GLY A 359 17.09 -25.18 1.24
C GLY A 359 17.88 -24.27 2.19
N ASP A 360 19.21 -24.33 2.13
CA ASP A 360 20.13 -23.53 2.95
C ASP A 360 20.85 -22.42 2.15
N GLN A 361 20.42 -22.12 0.93
CA GLN A 361 21.10 -21.18 0.03
C GLN A 361 20.20 -19.99 -0.32
N ILE A 362 20.79 -18.80 -0.42
CA ILE A 362 20.11 -17.59 -0.89
C ILE A 362 20.14 -17.58 -2.42
N HIS A 363 18.98 -17.35 -3.01
CA HIS A 363 18.78 -17.25 -4.46
C HIS A 363 18.36 -15.84 -4.86
N THR A 364 18.71 -15.46 -6.09
CA THR A 364 18.26 -14.20 -6.67
C THR A 364 16.79 -14.34 -7.10
N SER A 365 15.96 -13.34 -6.81
CA SER A 365 14.59 -13.29 -7.31
C SER A 365 14.57 -13.37 -8.85
N GLY A 366 13.73 -14.25 -9.39
CA GLY A 366 13.63 -14.50 -10.83
C GLY A 366 14.70 -15.45 -11.38
N GLN A 367 15.57 -16.01 -10.54
CA GLN A 367 16.52 -17.04 -10.96
C GLN A 367 15.80 -18.36 -11.27
N SER A 368 16.11 -18.97 -12.42
CA SER A 368 15.62 -20.30 -12.77
C SER A 368 16.28 -21.39 -11.93
N LEU A 369 15.46 -22.29 -11.39
CA LEU A 369 15.86 -23.46 -10.63
C LEU A 369 15.45 -24.70 -11.42
N ASN A 370 16.40 -25.53 -11.82
CA ASN A 370 16.09 -26.81 -12.47
C ASN A 370 15.65 -27.84 -11.43
N VAL A 371 14.44 -28.38 -11.58
CA VAL A 371 13.82 -29.35 -10.69
C VAL A 371 13.56 -30.65 -11.45
N PRO A 372 14.34 -31.71 -11.21
CA PRO A 372 14.08 -33.01 -11.81
C PRO A 372 12.84 -33.65 -11.17
N LEU A 373 11.94 -34.17 -12.00
CA LEU A 373 10.69 -34.78 -11.53
C LEU A 373 10.86 -36.29 -11.39
N ALA A 374 10.90 -36.77 -10.15
CA ALA A 374 10.95 -38.19 -9.83
C ALA A 374 9.57 -38.71 -9.41
N GLY A 375 9.05 -39.73 -10.12
CA GLY A 375 7.76 -40.33 -9.76
C GLY A 375 6.55 -39.47 -10.17
N SER A 376 5.45 -39.60 -9.42
CA SER A 376 4.17 -38.93 -9.69
C SER A 376 4.08 -37.50 -9.16
N SER A 377 4.91 -37.11 -8.20
CA SER A 377 4.98 -35.72 -7.70
C SER A 377 6.34 -35.38 -7.12
N THR A 378 6.69 -34.10 -7.09
CA THR A 378 7.92 -33.56 -6.50
C THR A 378 7.64 -32.22 -5.82
N SER A 379 8.06 -32.06 -4.56
CA SER A 379 7.84 -30.84 -3.78
C SER A 379 9.11 -29.99 -3.70
N VAL A 380 8.95 -28.68 -3.89
CA VAL A 380 10.00 -27.67 -3.72
C VAL A 380 9.60 -26.74 -2.59
N ALA A 381 10.50 -26.52 -1.64
CA ALA A 381 10.26 -25.61 -0.51
C ALA A 381 11.22 -24.42 -0.56
N TRP A 382 10.71 -23.24 -0.24
CA TRP A 382 11.51 -22.03 -0.08
C TRP A 382 11.00 -21.16 1.05
N LYS A 383 11.82 -20.22 1.45
CA LYS A 383 11.58 -19.28 2.54
C LYS A 383 11.81 -17.87 2.03
N VAL A 384 10.90 -16.96 2.36
CA VAL A 384 11.07 -15.52 2.10
C VAL A 384 11.31 -14.81 3.41
N GLU A 385 12.47 -14.15 3.51
CA GLU A 385 12.88 -13.40 4.69
C GLU A 385 13.03 -11.92 4.34
N PRO A 386 12.06 -11.06 4.69
CA PRO A 386 12.24 -9.61 4.64
C PRO A 386 13.32 -9.19 5.63
N TYR A 387 14.07 -8.16 5.28
CA TYR A 387 15.26 -7.78 6.04
C TYR A 387 14.99 -7.16 7.41
N LEU A 388 13.90 -6.41 7.54
CA LEU A 388 13.59 -5.61 8.73
C LEU A 388 12.26 -5.97 9.37
N LEU A 389 11.47 -6.84 8.74
CA LEU A 389 10.24 -7.37 9.32
C LEU A 389 10.56 -8.70 10.02
N PRO A 390 9.98 -8.96 11.20
CA PRO A 390 10.17 -10.24 11.89
C PRO A 390 9.51 -11.42 11.16
N ASN A 391 8.68 -11.13 10.15
CA ASN A 391 7.83 -12.11 9.47
C ASN A 391 8.61 -12.85 8.40
N VAL A 392 8.90 -14.10 8.68
CA VAL A 392 9.30 -15.08 7.69
C VAL A 392 8.06 -15.77 7.14
N ALA A 393 8.03 -16.05 5.83
CA ALA A 393 7.05 -16.97 5.26
C ALA A 393 7.74 -18.18 4.63
N ASP A 394 7.26 -19.37 4.98
CA ASP A 394 7.64 -20.62 4.35
C ASP A 394 6.65 -20.95 3.24
N PHE A 395 7.16 -21.37 2.09
CA PHE A 395 6.38 -21.69 0.92
C PHE A 395 6.69 -23.09 0.40
N THR A 396 5.68 -23.71 -0.21
CA THR A 396 5.80 -25.01 -0.85
C THR A 396 5.18 -24.99 -2.24
N LEU A 397 5.81 -25.67 -3.19
CA LEU A 397 5.27 -25.95 -4.52
C LEU A 397 5.29 -27.46 -4.75
N ASP A 398 4.12 -28.04 -4.94
CA ASP A 398 3.96 -29.42 -5.37
C ASP A 398 3.81 -29.47 -6.90
N ILE A 399 4.73 -30.15 -7.57
CA ILE A 399 4.69 -30.36 -9.02
C ILE A 399 4.20 -31.79 -9.25
N VAL A 400 3.01 -31.92 -9.83
CA VAL A 400 2.27 -33.19 -9.95
C VAL A 400 2.17 -33.59 -11.42
N LYS A 401 2.43 -34.87 -11.71
CA LYS A 401 2.22 -35.46 -13.03
C LYS A 401 0.79 -35.96 -13.14
N ASP A 402 0.00 -35.29 -13.97
CA ASP A 402 -1.41 -35.66 -14.15
C ASP A 402 -1.56 -36.81 -15.16
N SER A 403 -1.92 -37.97 -14.64
CA SER A 403 -2.15 -39.19 -15.43
C SER A 403 -3.60 -39.68 -15.37
N THR A 404 -4.51 -38.84 -14.86
CA THR A 404 -5.90 -39.18 -14.61
C THR A 404 -6.76 -38.65 -15.76
N PRO A 405 -7.46 -39.51 -16.53
CA PRO A 405 -8.36 -39.01 -17.57
C PRO A 405 -9.55 -38.22 -17.01
N PRO A 406 -10.10 -37.25 -17.78
CA PRO A 406 -11.25 -36.47 -17.35
C PRO A 406 -12.51 -37.35 -17.22
N THR A 407 -13.42 -36.96 -16.34
CA THR A 407 -14.72 -37.58 -16.13
C THR A 407 -15.80 -36.86 -16.95
N ILE A 408 -16.64 -37.61 -17.67
CA ILE A 408 -17.75 -37.09 -18.47
C ILE A 408 -19.07 -37.48 -17.79
N GLU A 409 -19.90 -36.48 -17.50
CA GLU A 409 -21.22 -36.64 -16.87
C GLU A 409 -22.33 -36.08 -17.75
N PHE A 410 -23.43 -36.84 -17.84
CA PHE A 410 -24.65 -36.43 -18.54
C PHE A 410 -25.68 -35.96 -17.53
N GLY A 411 -26.21 -34.74 -17.69
CA GLY A 411 -27.29 -34.23 -16.86
C GLY A 411 -28.56 -35.07 -16.97
N THR A 412 -29.01 -35.31 -18.21
CA THR A 412 -30.05 -36.31 -18.50
C THR A 412 -29.38 -37.50 -19.15
N ASN A 413 -29.24 -38.60 -18.40
CA ASN A 413 -28.61 -39.81 -18.93
C ASN A 413 -29.66 -40.77 -19.52
N GLY A 414 -30.19 -40.41 -20.69
CA GLY A 414 -31.27 -41.14 -21.37
C GLY A 414 -32.67 -40.76 -20.88
N ASN A 415 -33.68 -41.12 -21.67
CA ASN A 415 -35.09 -41.02 -21.31
C ASN A 415 -35.87 -42.20 -21.90
N PRO A 416 -36.41 -43.11 -21.06
CA PRO A 416 -37.20 -44.24 -21.55
C PRO A 416 -38.63 -43.86 -21.94
N GLU A 417 -39.10 -42.65 -21.59
CA GLU A 417 -40.41 -42.16 -22.01
C GLU A 417 -40.35 -41.55 -23.42
N ALA A 418 -41.33 -41.89 -24.25
CA ALA A 418 -41.39 -41.43 -25.63
C ALA A 418 -41.59 -39.92 -25.71
N ALA A 419 -40.67 -39.23 -26.39
CA ALA A 419 -40.70 -37.78 -26.59
C ALA A 419 -40.40 -37.42 -28.05
N SER A 420 -40.87 -36.26 -28.50
CA SER A 420 -40.61 -35.78 -29.87
C SER A 420 -39.21 -35.17 -30.06
N TRP A 421 -38.43 -35.05 -28.98
CA TRP A 421 -37.09 -34.46 -28.96
C TRP A 421 -36.26 -35.05 -27.81
N ALA A 422 -34.94 -34.87 -27.85
CA ALA A 422 -34.04 -35.19 -26.74
C ALA A 422 -32.91 -34.17 -26.65
N ALA A 423 -32.48 -33.88 -25.42
CA ALA A 423 -31.26 -33.12 -25.15
C ALA A 423 -30.66 -33.58 -23.82
N SER A 424 -29.37 -33.34 -23.65
CA SER A 424 -28.69 -33.48 -22.35
C SER A 424 -27.66 -32.38 -22.18
N THR A 425 -27.58 -31.83 -20.97
CA THR A 425 -26.39 -31.11 -20.54
C THR A 425 -25.22 -32.09 -20.39
N VAL A 426 -24.03 -31.66 -20.77
CA VAL A 426 -22.80 -32.48 -20.69
C VAL A 426 -21.74 -31.72 -19.91
N ALA A 427 -21.30 -32.28 -18.80
CA ALA A 427 -20.22 -31.74 -17.99
C ALA A 427 -18.98 -32.65 -18.09
N VAL A 428 -17.85 -32.07 -18.48
CA VAL A 428 -16.54 -32.73 -18.46
C VAL A 428 -15.71 -32.09 -17.37
N SER A 429 -15.26 -32.88 -16.40
CA SER A 429 -14.50 -32.39 -15.26
C SER A 429 -13.26 -33.23 -15.02
N ASP A 430 -12.22 -32.60 -14.52
CA ASP A 430 -11.01 -33.26 -14.05
C ASP A 430 -10.54 -32.57 -12.77
N SER A 431 -10.06 -33.35 -11.80
CA SER A 431 -9.67 -32.86 -10.48
C SER A 431 -8.24 -32.33 -10.41
N GLU A 432 -7.43 -32.56 -11.45
CA GLU A 432 -6.02 -32.20 -11.52
C GLU A 432 -5.81 -31.05 -12.52
N SER A 433 -5.55 -31.33 -13.79
CA SER A 433 -5.28 -30.31 -14.82
C SER A 433 -6.52 -29.66 -15.42
N GLY A 434 -7.72 -30.20 -15.15
CA GLY A 434 -8.98 -29.67 -15.66
C GLY A 434 -9.23 -30.05 -17.12
N ALA A 435 -10.50 -30.02 -17.55
CA ALA A 435 -10.87 -30.36 -18.92
C ALA A 435 -10.35 -29.33 -19.94
N ASP A 436 -9.87 -29.79 -21.11
CA ASP A 436 -9.48 -28.94 -22.23
C ASP A 436 -10.72 -28.64 -23.11
N PRO A 437 -11.25 -27.39 -23.08
CA PRO A 437 -12.45 -27.02 -23.83
C PRO A 437 -12.30 -27.16 -25.35
N SER A 438 -11.07 -27.10 -25.87
CA SER A 438 -10.81 -27.14 -27.31
C SER A 438 -10.97 -28.54 -27.92
N THR A 439 -11.06 -29.57 -27.07
CA THR A 439 -11.12 -30.98 -27.49
C THR A 439 -12.50 -31.61 -27.28
N LEU A 440 -13.44 -30.87 -26.71
CA LEU A 440 -14.76 -31.38 -26.37
C LEU A 440 -15.62 -31.53 -27.62
N GLU A 441 -16.02 -32.76 -27.91
CA GLU A 441 -16.86 -33.10 -29.05
C GLU A 441 -18.02 -34.03 -28.65
N TYR A 442 -19.16 -33.89 -29.32
CA TYR A 442 -20.33 -34.76 -29.15
C TYR A 442 -20.90 -35.24 -30.48
N VAL A 443 -21.65 -36.34 -30.43
CA VAL A 443 -22.44 -36.85 -31.56
C VAL A 443 -23.62 -37.68 -31.05
N TRP A 444 -24.72 -37.65 -31.80
CA TRP A 444 -25.89 -38.50 -31.55
C TRP A 444 -25.88 -39.70 -32.49
N THR A 445 -26.07 -40.90 -31.94
CA THR A 445 -26.08 -42.15 -32.71
C THR A 445 -27.34 -42.97 -32.43
N PRO A 446 -27.86 -43.72 -33.42
CA PRO A 446 -29.04 -44.58 -33.23
C PRO A 446 -28.72 -45.91 -32.51
N SER A 447 -27.46 -46.10 -32.09
CA SER A 447 -26.99 -47.26 -31.33
C SER A 447 -25.70 -46.87 -30.58
N PRO A 448 -25.45 -47.43 -29.38
CA PRO A 448 -24.25 -47.13 -28.61
C PRO A 448 -22.95 -47.59 -29.31
N ASP A 449 -23.03 -48.61 -30.16
CA ASP A 449 -21.88 -49.21 -30.85
C ASP A 449 -21.70 -48.71 -32.30
N SER A 450 -22.58 -47.83 -32.80
CA SER A 450 -22.49 -47.32 -34.16
C SER A 450 -21.19 -46.55 -34.38
N PRO A 451 -20.56 -46.60 -35.58
CA PRO A 451 -19.48 -45.70 -35.92
C PRO A 451 -19.94 -44.25 -35.74
N ALA A 452 -19.23 -43.50 -34.91
CA ALA A 452 -19.47 -42.09 -34.70
C ALA A 452 -18.71 -41.29 -35.77
N GLU A 453 -19.43 -40.85 -36.80
CA GLU A 453 -18.97 -39.89 -37.82
C GLU A 453 -19.55 -38.51 -37.50
N ASP A 454 -18.97 -37.43 -38.02
CA ASP A 454 -19.50 -36.06 -37.90
C ASP A 454 -19.66 -35.53 -36.45
N TRP A 455 -18.59 -35.66 -35.65
CA TRP A 455 -18.49 -35.05 -34.32
C TRP A 455 -18.62 -33.52 -34.37
N ASN A 456 -19.34 -32.95 -33.41
CA ASN A 456 -19.57 -31.52 -33.29
C ASN A 456 -18.91 -30.98 -32.02
N SER A 457 -18.21 -29.86 -32.11
CA SER A 457 -17.67 -29.18 -30.93
C SER A 457 -18.78 -28.59 -30.07
N PHE A 458 -18.60 -28.59 -28.75
CA PHE A 458 -19.53 -27.97 -27.81
C PHE A 458 -18.78 -27.29 -26.66
N ALA A 459 -19.44 -26.34 -26.00
CA ALA A 459 -18.92 -25.72 -24.78
C ALA A 459 -19.19 -26.63 -23.58
N ASN A 460 -18.24 -26.75 -22.65
CA ASN A 460 -18.43 -27.54 -21.44
C ASN A 460 -19.65 -27.04 -20.65
N GLY A 461 -20.55 -27.94 -20.25
CA GLY A 461 -21.82 -27.61 -19.60
C GLY A 461 -22.97 -27.32 -20.57
N ALA A 462 -22.72 -27.24 -21.88
CA ALA A 462 -23.77 -26.96 -22.87
C ALA A 462 -24.82 -28.07 -22.91
N ASN A 463 -26.06 -27.68 -23.22
CA ASN A 463 -27.15 -28.59 -23.54
C ASN A 463 -27.06 -28.97 -25.02
N VAL A 464 -26.80 -30.24 -25.31
CA VAL A 464 -26.67 -30.72 -26.70
C VAL A 464 -27.96 -31.41 -27.11
N LYS A 465 -28.63 -30.89 -28.14
CA LYS A 465 -29.92 -31.38 -28.66
C LYS A 465 -29.71 -32.40 -29.77
N LEU A 466 -30.57 -33.41 -29.82
CA LEU A 466 -30.69 -34.30 -30.96
C LEU A 466 -31.21 -33.49 -32.16
N PRO A 467 -30.59 -33.57 -33.36
CA PRO A 467 -31.04 -32.81 -34.51
C PRO A 467 -32.51 -33.06 -34.87
N ASP A 468 -33.20 -31.99 -35.27
CA ASP A 468 -34.61 -32.06 -35.66
C ASP A 468 -34.83 -33.03 -36.83
N GLY A 469 -35.98 -33.73 -36.80
CA GLY A 469 -36.31 -34.73 -37.82
C GLY A 469 -35.56 -36.06 -37.67
N ALA A 470 -34.94 -36.30 -36.51
CA ALA A 470 -34.46 -37.62 -36.13
C ALA A 470 -35.58 -38.66 -36.25
N ALA A 471 -35.23 -39.84 -36.78
CA ALA A 471 -36.18 -40.94 -36.92
C ALA A 471 -36.61 -41.49 -35.55
N ASP A 472 -37.84 -41.98 -35.48
CA ASP A 472 -38.37 -42.66 -34.29
C ASP A 472 -37.47 -43.84 -33.89
N GLY A 473 -37.22 -43.99 -32.59
CA GLY A 473 -36.37 -45.03 -32.03
C GLY A 473 -35.43 -44.55 -30.93
N ASP A 474 -34.53 -45.44 -30.52
CA ASP A 474 -33.54 -45.14 -29.49
C ASP A 474 -32.37 -44.33 -30.05
N TRP A 475 -32.05 -43.23 -29.38
CA TRP A 475 -30.87 -42.41 -29.67
C TRP A 475 -29.95 -42.31 -28.46
N TYR A 476 -28.66 -42.23 -28.73
CA TYR A 476 -27.58 -42.23 -27.73
C TYR A 476 -26.67 -41.03 -28.00
N LEU A 477 -26.47 -40.22 -26.98
CA LEU A 477 -25.46 -39.16 -27.00
C LEU A 477 -24.09 -39.75 -26.63
N ARG A 478 -23.09 -39.51 -27.47
CA ARG A 478 -21.69 -39.85 -27.26
C ARG A 478 -20.87 -38.58 -27.13
N VAL A 479 -19.92 -38.57 -26.20
CA VAL A 479 -19.07 -37.42 -25.89
C VAL A 479 -17.64 -37.89 -25.72
N LYS A 480 -16.67 -37.14 -26.23
CA LYS A 480 -15.25 -37.35 -25.97
C LYS A 480 -14.55 -36.01 -25.73
N GLY A 481 -13.39 -36.07 -25.07
CA GLY A 481 -12.54 -34.92 -24.81
C GLY A 481 -11.25 -35.31 -24.09
N SER A 482 -10.36 -34.35 -23.88
CA SER A 482 -9.18 -34.50 -23.03
C SER A 482 -9.12 -33.48 -21.91
N ASP A 483 -8.26 -33.73 -20.94
CA ASP A 483 -7.81 -32.73 -19.98
C ASP A 483 -6.67 -31.87 -20.57
N MET A 484 -6.23 -30.86 -19.82
CA MET A 484 -5.12 -29.98 -20.19
C MET A 484 -3.75 -30.71 -20.17
N ALA A 485 -3.64 -31.84 -19.48
CA ALA A 485 -2.48 -32.71 -19.49
C ALA A 485 -2.42 -33.63 -20.73
N GLY A 486 -3.50 -33.74 -21.50
CA GLY A 486 -3.65 -34.54 -22.71
C GLY A 486 -4.16 -35.97 -22.49
N ASN A 487 -4.67 -36.31 -21.30
CA ASN A 487 -5.34 -37.59 -21.07
C ASN A 487 -6.76 -37.53 -21.66
N THR A 488 -7.19 -38.59 -22.34
CA THR A 488 -8.46 -38.59 -23.09
C THR A 488 -9.52 -39.48 -22.43
N ALA A 489 -10.79 -39.09 -22.56
CA ALA A 489 -11.95 -39.88 -22.15
C ALA A 489 -13.05 -39.84 -23.22
N GLU A 490 -13.85 -40.92 -23.25
CA GLU A 490 -15.05 -41.03 -24.08
C GLU A 490 -16.15 -41.72 -23.28
N ALA A 491 -17.38 -41.22 -23.39
CA ALA A 491 -18.56 -41.73 -22.70
C ALA A 491 -19.79 -41.77 -23.62
N VAL A 492 -20.72 -42.67 -23.31
CA VAL A 492 -21.98 -42.86 -24.02
C VAL A 492 -23.13 -42.85 -22.99
N SER A 493 -24.16 -42.08 -23.27
CA SER A 493 -25.38 -42.02 -22.46
C SER A 493 -26.25 -43.27 -22.60
N ALA A 494 -27.25 -43.41 -21.74
CA ALA A 494 -28.34 -44.36 -21.94
C ALA A 494 -29.32 -43.88 -23.03
N ALA A 495 -30.23 -44.77 -23.46
CA ALA A 495 -31.14 -44.51 -24.58
C ALA A 495 -32.14 -43.38 -24.30
N PHE A 496 -32.34 -42.51 -25.29
CA PHE A 496 -33.46 -41.58 -25.40
C PHE A 496 -34.45 -42.13 -26.42
N LEU A 497 -35.69 -42.38 -26.00
CA LEU A 497 -36.75 -42.88 -26.87
C LEU A 497 -37.45 -41.74 -27.61
N ILE A 498 -37.20 -41.65 -28.93
CA ILE A 498 -37.82 -40.65 -29.80
C ILE A 498 -39.08 -41.21 -30.47
N ASP A 499 -40.18 -40.46 -30.35
CA ASP A 499 -41.45 -40.68 -31.04
C ASP A 499 -42.02 -39.32 -31.51
N ALA A 500 -41.86 -39.03 -32.79
CA ALA A 500 -42.30 -37.78 -33.41
C ALA A 500 -43.83 -37.60 -33.41
N SER A 501 -44.62 -38.64 -33.08
CA SER A 501 -46.09 -38.58 -33.02
C SER A 501 -46.65 -38.34 -31.62
N SER A 502 -45.78 -38.36 -30.59
CA SER A 502 -46.18 -38.19 -29.20
C SER A 502 -46.49 -36.72 -28.85
N GLY A 503 -47.66 -36.46 -28.27
CA GLY A 503 -48.08 -35.14 -27.78
C GLY A 503 -47.51 -34.82 -26.39
N GLY A 504 -46.23 -35.11 -26.16
CA GLY A 504 -45.53 -34.82 -24.90
C GLY A 504 -45.45 -33.31 -24.58
N PRO A 505 -44.88 -32.91 -23.43
CA PRO A 505 -44.65 -31.49 -23.16
C PRO A 505 -43.87 -30.91 -24.34
N GLY A 506 -44.42 -29.86 -24.95
CA GLY A 506 -43.78 -29.15 -26.06
C GLY A 506 -42.37 -28.73 -25.67
N ASP A 507 -41.54 -28.51 -26.69
CA ASP A 507 -40.16 -28.06 -26.53
C ASP A 507 -40.07 -26.95 -25.44
N PRO A 508 -39.29 -27.17 -24.35
CA PRO A 508 -39.11 -26.17 -23.30
C PRO A 508 -38.68 -24.81 -23.85
N TYR A 509 -37.93 -24.79 -24.95
CA TYR A 509 -37.58 -23.57 -25.69
C TYR A 509 -38.82 -22.77 -26.12
N GLU A 510 -39.79 -23.43 -26.76
CA GLU A 510 -41.04 -22.82 -27.23
C GLU A 510 -41.92 -22.34 -26.08
N VAL A 511 -41.90 -23.04 -24.94
CA VAL A 511 -42.64 -22.64 -23.74
C VAL A 511 -42.04 -21.37 -23.11
N ASP A 512 -40.72 -21.32 -22.98
CA ASP A 512 -40.02 -20.16 -22.42
C ASP A 512 -40.12 -18.95 -23.37
N LEU A 513 -40.00 -19.14 -24.67
CA LEU A 513 -40.18 -18.08 -25.66
C LEU A 513 -41.62 -17.52 -25.63
N GLY A 514 -42.63 -18.40 -25.54
CA GLY A 514 -44.03 -17.98 -25.37
C GLY A 514 -44.27 -17.16 -24.10
N ASN A 515 -43.65 -17.55 -22.98
CA ASN A 515 -43.69 -16.78 -21.73
C ASN A 515 -42.97 -15.44 -21.86
N ALA A 516 -41.82 -15.40 -22.53
CA ALA A 516 -41.05 -14.19 -22.74
C ALA A 516 -41.87 -13.12 -23.47
N TYR A 517 -42.51 -13.49 -24.59
CA TYR A 517 -43.40 -12.60 -25.32
C TYR A 517 -44.64 -12.18 -24.51
N PHE A 518 -45.20 -13.09 -23.70
CA PHE A 518 -46.32 -12.74 -22.83
C PHE A 518 -45.93 -11.62 -21.85
N TYR A 519 -44.77 -11.75 -21.19
CA TYR A 519 -44.31 -10.74 -20.22
C TYR A 519 -43.83 -9.45 -20.87
N LEU A 520 -43.20 -9.52 -22.05
CA LEU A 520 -42.81 -8.34 -22.82
C LEU A 520 -44.04 -7.48 -23.16
N ASN A 521 -45.09 -8.11 -23.70
CA ASN A 521 -46.35 -7.44 -24.03
C ASN A 521 -47.12 -6.95 -22.80
N ALA A 522 -46.94 -7.60 -21.64
CA ALA A 522 -47.49 -7.15 -20.37
C ALA A 522 -46.71 -5.98 -19.73
N GLY A 523 -45.58 -5.57 -20.32
CA GLY A 523 -44.70 -4.53 -19.78
C GLY A 523 -43.90 -4.97 -18.56
N ASN A 524 -43.77 -6.27 -18.31
CA ASN A 524 -42.94 -6.81 -17.23
C ASN A 524 -41.56 -7.17 -17.78
N ALA A 525 -40.68 -6.17 -17.85
CA ALA A 525 -39.35 -6.31 -18.43
C ALA A 525 -38.48 -7.34 -17.70
N TYR A 526 -38.60 -7.45 -16.37
CA TYR A 526 -37.82 -8.41 -15.58
C TYR A 526 -38.13 -9.86 -16.00
N ASN A 527 -39.41 -10.24 -16.00
CA ASN A 527 -39.80 -11.58 -16.39
C ASN A 527 -39.56 -11.82 -17.89
N ALA A 528 -39.75 -10.81 -18.74
CA ALA A 528 -39.46 -10.94 -20.17
C ALA A 528 -37.99 -11.29 -20.40
N VAL A 529 -37.06 -10.54 -19.81
CA VAL A 529 -35.62 -10.80 -19.88
C VAL A 529 -35.27 -12.17 -19.32
N TYR A 530 -35.86 -12.54 -18.17
CA TYR A 530 -35.65 -13.85 -17.56
C TYR A 530 -36.00 -15.01 -18.49
N TYR A 531 -37.18 -14.98 -19.12
CA TYR A 531 -37.62 -16.05 -20.01
C TYR A 531 -36.91 -16.01 -21.38
N PHE A 532 -36.59 -14.83 -21.92
CA PHE A 532 -35.74 -14.74 -23.12
C PHE A 532 -34.34 -15.28 -22.86
N SER A 533 -33.75 -14.99 -21.71
CA SER A 533 -32.45 -15.53 -21.31
C SER A 533 -32.47 -17.06 -21.24
N LYS A 534 -33.55 -17.64 -20.68
CA LYS A 534 -33.73 -19.10 -20.67
C LYS A 534 -33.86 -19.69 -22.07
N ALA A 535 -34.69 -19.09 -22.92
CA ALA A 535 -34.85 -19.53 -24.30
C ALA A 535 -33.51 -19.43 -25.07
N TYR A 536 -32.79 -18.33 -24.90
CA TYR A 536 -31.46 -18.13 -25.48
C TYR A 536 -30.45 -19.18 -24.99
N ALA A 537 -30.40 -19.45 -23.68
CA ALA A 537 -29.49 -20.45 -23.11
C ALA A 537 -29.82 -21.88 -23.57
N ALA A 538 -31.09 -22.14 -23.92
CA ALA A 538 -31.51 -23.43 -24.45
C ALA A 538 -31.05 -23.64 -25.90
N GLU A 539 -31.32 -22.69 -26.81
CA GLU A 539 -31.13 -22.89 -28.27
C GLU A 539 -30.55 -21.69 -29.04
N GLY A 540 -30.27 -20.57 -28.38
CA GLY A 540 -30.07 -19.27 -29.03
C GLY A 540 -31.39 -18.68 -29.55
N LEU A 541 -31.35 -17.47 -30.13
CA LEU A 541 -32.55 -16.80 -30.66
C LEU A 541 -32.40 -16.47 -32.14
N VAL A 542 -33.50 -16.61 -32.89
CA VAL A 542 -33.58 -16.11 -34.27
C VAL A 542 -33.66 -14.58 -34.29
N PRO A 543 -33.35 -13.90 -35.42
CA PRO A 543 -33.20 -12.44 -35.43
C PRO A 543 -34.38 -11.61 -34.89
N ASP A 544 -35.62 -12.05 -35.15
CA ASP A 544 -36.81 -11.34 -34.67
C ASP A 544 -36.98 -11.48 -33.14
N ASP A 545 -36.71 -12.67 -32.60
CA ASP A 545 -36.75 -12.93 -31.15
C ASP A 545 -35.60 -12.26 -30.41
N GLN A 546 -34.42 -12.21 -31.05
CA GLN A 546 -33.28 -11.45 -30.53
C GLN A 546 -33.60 -9.95 -30.45
N ALA A 547 -34.27 -9.38 -31.46
CA ALA A 547 -34.69 -7.98 -31.41
C ALA A 547 -35.69 -7.70 -30.28
N ALA A 548 -36.61 -8.63 -30.00
CA ALA A 548 -37.53 -8.54 -28.87
C ALA A 548 -36.80 -8.67 -27.51
N TYR A 549 -35.77 -9.51 -27.44
CA TYR A 549 -34.93 -9.63 -26.25
C TYR A 549 -34.09 -8.36 -25.99
N ASP A 550 -33.55 -7.76 -27.05
CA ASP A 550 -32.82 -6.48 -26.97
C ASP A 550 -33.74 -5.36 -26.45
N GLU A 551 -34.99 -5.30 -26.92
CA GLU A 551 -36.01 -4.36 -26.42
C GLU A 551 -36.33 -4.60 -24.94
N ALA A 552 -36.56 -5.86 -24.54
CA ALA A 552 -36.82 -6.23 -23.16
C ALA A 552 -35.66 -5.81 -22.23
N SER A 553 -34.43 -6.03 -22.68
CA SER A 553 -33.20 -5.69 -21.95
C SER A 553 -33.03 -4.17 -21.79
N ALA A 554 -33.30 -3.39 -22.84
CA ALA A 554 -33.27 -1.93 -22.78
C ALA A 554 -34.34 -1.38 -21.81
N ASN A 555 -35.55 -1.96 -21.84
CA ASN A 555 -36.63 -1.59 -20.91
C ASN A 555 -36.26 -1.91 -19.45
N LEU A 556 -35.62 -3.06 -19.20
CA LEU A 556 -35.18 -3.45 -17.87
C LEU A 556 -34.05 -2.55 -17.35
N GLN A 557 -33.09 -2.17 -18.20
CA GLN A 557 -32.02 -1.23 -17.81
C GLN A 557 -32.59 0.14 -17.45
N ALA A 558 -33.52 0.66 -18.26
CA ALA A 558 -34.20 1.92 -17.96
C ALA A 558 -34.99 1.86 -16.64
N GLN A 559 -35.63 0.73 -16.36
CA GLN A 559 -36.31 0.47 -15.09
C GLN A 559 -35.32 0.44 -13.91
N ALA A 560 -34.18 -0.23 -14.07
CA ALA A 560 -33.13 -0.32 -13.05
C ALA A 560 -32.58 1.08 -12.69
N VAL A 561 -32.26 1.89 -13.70
CA VAL A 561 -31.83 3.29 -13.54
C VAL A 561 -32.89 4.08 -12.77
N ALA A 562 -34.16 4.00 -13.17
CA ALA A 562 -35.24 4.73 -12.51
C ALA A 562 -35.41 4.33 -11.04
N LYS A 563 -35.30 3.03 -10.72
CA LYS A 563 -35.34 2.51 -9.34
C LYS A 563 -34.17 3.04 -8.51
N LEU A 564 -32.94 3.00 -9.02
CA LEU A 564 -31.76 3.51 -8.31
C LEU A 564 -31.84 5.03 -8.11
N SER A 565 -32.27 5.80 -9.11
CA SER A 565 -32.51 7.24 -8.99
C SER A 565 -33.59 7.57 -7.94
N ALA A 566 -34.58 6.70 -7.76
CA ALA A 566 -35.60 6.82 -6.72
C ALA A 566 -35.14 6.32 -5.34
N GLY A 567 -33.93 5.79 -5.23
CA GLY A 567 -33.38 5.21 -3.99
C GLY A 567 -33.88 3.80 -3.65
N GLN A 568 -34.54 3.12 -4.60
CA GLN A 568 -34.98 1.73 -4.47
C GLN A 568 -33.82 0.77 -4.80
N LEU A 569 -32.83 0.74 -3.91
CA LEU A 569 -31.55 0.05 -4.17
C LEU A 569 -31.73 -1.45 -4.46
N SER A 570 -32.41 -2.17 -3.58
CA SER A 570 -32.58 -3.63 -3.72
C SER A 570 -33.22 -4.01 -5.05
N ASP A 571 -34.29 -3.31 -5.44
CA ASP A 571 -35.03 -3.61 -6.67
C ASP A 571 -34.24 -3.21 -7.92
N GLY A 572 -33.44 -2.14 -7.85
CA GLY A 572 -32.62 -1.67 -8.96
C GLY A 572 -31.39 -2.57 -9.18
N PHE A 573 -30.73 -3.00 -8.10
CA PHE A 573 -29.61 -3.93 -8.18
C PHE A 573 -30.05 -5.32 -8.64
N ALA A 574 -31.22 -5.81 -8.23
CA ALA A 574 -31.77 -7.08 -8.72
C ALA A 574 -32.01 -7.05 -10.25
N ASP A 575 -32.49 -5.91 -10.79
CA ASP A 575 -32.64 -5.76 -12.24
C ASP A 575 -31.27 -5.79 -12.96
N TYR A 576 -30.24 -5.13 -12.40
CA TYR A 576 -28.87 -5.18 -12.96
C TYR A 576 -28.21 -6.55 -12.81
N GLU A 577 -28.46 -7.28 -11.72
CA GLU A 577 -27.99 -8.66 -11.52
C GLU A 577 -28.54 -9.57 -12.62
N LEU A 578 -29.86 -9.54 -12.85
CA LEU A 578 -30.47 -10.27 -13.96
C LEU A 578 -29.86 -9.88 -15.32
N LEU A 579 -29.67 -8.58 -15.59
CA LEU A 579 -29.06 -8.13 -16.84
C LEU A 579 -27.60 -8.57 -17.00
N GLY A 580 -26.84 -8.62 -15.91
CA GLY A 580 -25.44 -9.06 -15.90
C GLY A 580 -25.29 -10.56 -16.18
N GLU A 581 -26.22 -11.37 -15.69
CA GLU A 581 -26.26 -12.82 -15.86
C GLU A 581 -26.94 -13.27 -17.17
N SER A 582 -27.70 -12.38 -17.79
CA SER A 582 -28.49 -12.64 -19.00
C SER A 582 -27.63 -12.82 -20.25
N GLU A 583 -27.17 -14.05 -20.50
CA GLU A 583 -26.51 -14.40 -21.76
C GLU A 583 -27.44 -14.17 -22.96
N GLY A 584 -26.90 -13.58 -24.03
CA GLY A 584 -27.65 -13.19 -25.22
C GLY A 584 -28.26 -11.79 -25.19
N ALA A 585 -28.29 -11.10 -24.04
CA ALA A 585 -28.64 -9.68 -23.98
C ALA A 585 -27.57 -8.81 -24.68
N PRO A 586 -27.92 -7.57 -25.11
CA PRO A 586 -26.95 -6.68 -25.74
C PRO A 586 -25.69 -6.47 -24.90
N GLU A 587 -24.52 -6.71 -25.51
CA GLU A 587 -23.22 -6.65 -24.82
C GLU A 587 -23.01 -5.35 -24.04
N ALA A 588 -23.40 -4.22 -24.64
CA ALA A 588 -23.27 -2.92 -24.02
C ALA A 588 -24.10 -2.77 -22.73
N ILE A 589 -25.29 -3.38 -22.68
CA ILE A 589 -26.17 -3.35 -21.51
C ILE A 589 -25.62 -4.29 -20.43
N ARG A 590 -25.23 -5.51 -20.81
CA ARG A 590 -24.65 -6.48 -19.89
C ARG A 590 -23.36 -5.95 -19.26
N GLN A 591 -22.46 -5.38 -20.06
CA GLN A 591 -21.22 -4.82 -19.55
C GLN A 591 -21.46 -3.60 -18.66
N ASP A 592 -22.44 -2.74 -18.99
CA ASP A 592 -22.85 -1.64 -18.11
C ASP A 592 -23.36 -2.17 -16.75
N ALA A 593 -24.18 -3.22 -16.75
CA ALA A 593 -24.66 -3.88 -15.53
C ALA A 593 -23.52 -4.47 -14.69
N LEU A 594 -22.60 -5.20 -15.31
CA LEU A 594 -21.42 -5.74 -14.64
C LEU A 594 -20.51 -4.63 -14.08
N ASN A 595 -20.40 -3.50 -14.77
CA ASN A 595 -19.64 -2.35 -14.28
C ASN A 595 -20.30 -1.72 -13.04
N VAL A 596 -21.64 -1.75 -12.93
CA VAL A 596 -22.36 -1.32 -11.72
C VAL A 596 -22.07 -2.29 -10.56
N LEU A 597 -22.22 -3.59 -10.79
CA LEU A 597 -22.11 -4.62 -9.74
C LEU A 597 -20.68 -4.79 -9.22
N ASN A 598 -19.68 -4.62 -10.08
CA ASN A 598 -18.28 -4.88 -9.76
C ASN A 598 -17.47 -3.61 -9.41
N ALA A 599 -18.12 -2.52 -8.99
CA ALA A 599 -17.45 -1.26 -8.66
C ALA A 599 -16.63 -1.29 -7.34
N GLY A 600 -16.48 -2.46 -6.72
CA GLY A 600 -15.52 -2.71 -5.65
C GLY A 600 -15.84 -2.08 -4.29
N GLU A 601 -14.79 -1.85 -3.50
CA GLU A 601 -14.89 -1.40 -2.10
C GLU A 601 -15.57 -0.02 -1.96
N ASN A 602 -15.26 0.91 -2.85
CA ASN A 602 -15.84 2.26 -2.81
C ASN A 602 -17.37 2.25 -3.02
N LEU A 603 -17.90 1.39 -3.89
CA LEU A 603 -19.35 1.23 -4.00
C LEU A 603 -19.94 0.60 -2.74
N SER A 604 -19.29 -0.42 -2.18
CA SER A 604 -19.74 -1.08 -0.95
C SER A 604 -19.83 -0.10 0.23
N LEU A 605 -18.81 0.74 0.41
CA LEU A 605 -18.79 1.79 1.42
C LEU A 605 -19.86 2.85 1.14
N ALA A 606 -20.04 3.27 -0.11
CA ALA A 606 -21.09 4.21 -0.48
C ALA A 606 -22.49 3.68 -0.13
N LEU A 607 -22.79 2.41 -0.44
CA LEU A 607 -24.08 1.79 -0.13
C LEU A 607 -24.29 1.66 1.39
N TRP A 608 -23.25 1.36 2.16
CA TRP A 608 -23.34 1.36 3.63
C TRP A 608 -23.69 2.75 4.20
N TYR A 609 -23.07 3.81 3.67
CA TYR A 609 -23.39 5.18 4.07
C TYR A 609 -24.76 5.64 3.57
N TRP A 610 -25.24 5.10 2.44
CA TRP A 610 -26.57 5.36 1.93
C TRP A 610 -27.64 4.92 2.93
N ASP A 611 -27.55 3.69 3.43
CA ASP A 611 -28.48 3.16 4.43
C ASP A 611 -28.40 3.90 5.77
N SER A 612 -27.22 4.44 6.07
CA SER A 612 -26.99 5.28 7.26
C SER A 612 -27.49 6.73 7.09
N GLY A 613 -27.99 7.11 5.90
CA GLY A 613 -28.45 8.47 5.59
C GLY A 613 -27.33 9.51 5.52
N ASN A 614 -26.08 9.09 5.29
CA ASN A 614 -24.92 9.97 5.21
C ASN A 614 -24.51 10.22 3.75
N ASP A 615 -25.31 11.04 3.06
CA ASP A 615 -25.10 11.36 1.64
C ASP A 615 -23.75 12.03 1.33
N TYR A 616 -23.12 12.69 2.31
CA TYR A 616 -21.80 13.30 2.14
C TYR A 616 -20.75 12.22 1.82
N ASN A 617 -20.75 11.15 2.62
CA ASN A 617 -19.83 10.05 2.40
C ASN A 617 -20.22 9.24 1.16
N VAL A 618 -21.51 9.07 0.87
CA VAL A 618 -21.96 8.45 -0.39
C VAL A 618 -21.32 9.16 -1.60
N ILE A 619 -21.46 10.48 -1.70
CA ILE A 619 -20.89 11.27 -2.79
C ILE A 619 -19.36 11.21 -2.80
N SER A 620 -18.73 11.25 -1.62
CA SER A 620 -17.27 11.15 -1.51
C SER A 620 -16.71 9.84 -2.05
N TYR A 621 -17.32 8.69 -1.74
CA TYR A 621 -16.86 7.39 -2.20
C TYR A 621 -17.23 7.12 -3.66
N LEU A 622 -18.45 7.46 -4.09
CA LEU A 622 -18.83 7.31 -5.50
C LEU A 622 -17.98 8.21 -6.42
N GLY A 623 -17.62 9.41 -5.97
CA GLY A 623 -16.75 10.33 -6.70
C GLY A 623 -15.31 9.83 -6.90
N GLN A 624 -14.86 8.84 -6.12
CA GLN A 624 -13.54 8.21 -6.22
C GLN A 624 -13.51 7.03 -7.19
N LEU A 625 -14.67 6.61 -7.73
CA LEU A 625 -14.71 5.53 -8.70
C LEU A 625 -14.00 5.91 -10.01
N GLY A 626 -13.21 5.00 -10.55
CA GLY A 626 -12.58 5.11 -11.87
C GLY A 626 -13.52 4.68 -13.01
N SER A 627 -13.13 4.96 -14.25
CA SER A 627 -13.73 4.31 -15.42
C SER A 627 -13.34 2.82 -15.43
N PRO A 628 -14.23 1.90 -15.85
CA PRO A 628 -15.54 2.17 -16.46
C PRO A 628 -16.69 2.36 -15.46
N HIS A 629 -16.50 2.05 -14.17
CA HIS A 629 -17.56 2.01 -13.15
C HIS A 629 -18.31 3.33 -13.00
N LYS A 630 -17.59 4.46 -12.90
CA LYS A 630 -18.21 5.79 -12.78
C LYS A 630 -19.06 6.19 -13.98
N ASP A 631 -18.80 5.60 -15.14
CA ASP A 631 -19.48 5.93 -16.38
C ASP A 631 -20.75 5.08 -16.58
N SER A 632 -20.95 4.07 -15.73
CA SER A 632 -22.10 3.18 -15.81
C SER A 632 -23.42 3.88 -15.47
N SER A 633 -24.50 3.44 -16.10
CA SER A 633 -25.82 4.06 -15.94
C SER A 633 -26.33 3.99 -14.50
N GLY A 634 -26.08 2.87 -13.80
CA GLY A 634 -26.53 2.69 -12.42
C GLY A 634 -25.75 3.54 -11.40
N VAL A 635 -24.42 3.66 -11.56
CA VAL A 635 -23.61 4.52 -10.67
C VAL A 635 -23.97 6.00 -10.87
N LYS A 636 -24.21 6.44 -12.10
CA LYS A 636 -24.70 7.79 -12.38
C LYS A 636 -26.03 8.08 -11.70
N ALA A 637 -26.98 7.13 -11.76
CA ALA A 637 -28.26 7.23 -11.08
C ALA A 637 -28.11 7.38 -9.55
N LEU A 638 -27.19 6.62 -8.95
CA LEU A 638 -26.88 6.72 -7.51
C LEU A 638 -26.26 8.06 -7.13
N ILE A 639 -25.30 8.55 -7.92
CA ILE A 639 -24.69 9.86 -7.70
C ILE A 639 -25.75 10.97 -7.80
N GLU A 640 -26.60 10.93 -8.81
CA GLU A 640 -27.68 11.92 -8.97
C GLU A 640 -28.64 11.94 -7.76
N ALA A 641 -29.06 10.76 -7.30
CA ALA A 641 -29.96 10.64 -6.17
C ALA A 641 -29.31 11.11 -4.85
N ALA A 642 -28.08 10.66 -4.56
CA ALA A 642 -27.34 11.11 -3.38
C ALA A 642 -27.03 12.61 -3.43
N ALA A 643 -26.67 13.15 -4.60
CA ALA A 643 -26.36 14.56 -4.78
C ALA A 643 -27.59 15.43 -4.53
N THR A 644 -28.75 14.98 -5.01
CA THR A 644 -30.04 15.66 -4.76
C THR A 644 -30.36 15.70 -3.27
N ARG A 645 -30.21 14.57 -2.54
CA ARG A 645 -30.43 14.54 -1.09
C ARG A 645 -29.42 15.40 -0.32
N LEU A 646 -28.14 15.33 -0.69
CA LEU A 646 -27.07 16.11 -0.06
C LEU A 646 -27.26 17.61 -0.27
N HIS A 647 -27.67 18.01 -1.48
CA HIS A 647 -27.96 19.40 -1.84
C HIS A 647 -29.12 19.96 -1.02
N GLN A 648 -30.22 19.20 -0.89
CA GLN A 648 -31.34 19.56 -0.01
C GLN A 648 -30.93 19.63 1.47
N SER A 649 -30.09 18.69 1.91
CA SER A 649 -29.56 18.69 3.27
C SER A 649 -28.65 19.89 3.55
N ALA A 650 -27.92 20.38 2.56
CA ALA A 650 -27.11 21.61 2.68
C ALA A 650 -28.00 22.86 2.86
N ILE A 651 -29.11 22.95 2.12
CA ILE A 651 -30.11 24.01 2.28
C ILE A 651 -30.66 23.99 3.72
N ALA A 652 -31.06 22.83 4.22
CA ALA A 652 -31.63 22.67 5.55
C ALA A 652 -30.63 23.04 6.68
N ASP A 653 -29.35 22.66 6.54
CA ASP A 653 -28.30 23.06 7.50
C ASP A 653 -28.15 24.58 7.54
N ILE A 654 -28.12 25.26 6.39
CA ILE A 654 -28.00 26.72 6.35
C ILE A 654 -29.24 27.39 6.97
N GLN A 655 -30.43 26.92 6.63
CA GLN A 655 -31.71 27.41 7.18
C GLN A 655 -31.83 27.21 8.70
N SER A 656 -31.09 26.28 9.28
CA SER A 656 -31.07 26.01 10.73
C SER A 656 -29.92 26.70 11.48
N GLY A 657 -29.05 27.43 10.79
CA GLY A 657 -27.91 28.12 11.39
C GLY A 657 -26.57 27.36 11.33
N GLU A 658 -26.57 26.13 10.84
CA GLU A 658 -25.39 25.26 10.72
C GLU A 658 -24.60 25.55 9.43
N TRP A 659 -24.23 26.82 9.21
CA TRP A 659 -23.75 27.28 7.90
C TRP A 659 -22.47 26.58 7.44
N GLN A 660 -21.50 26.38 8.35
CA GLN A 660 -20.24 25.72 8.01
C GLN A 660 -20.49 24.31 7.48
N ARG A 661 -21.43 23.58 8.10
CA ARG A 661 -21.81 22.22 7.68
C ARG A 661 -22.48 22.22 6.31
N GLY A 662 -23.42 23.14 6.07
CA GLY A 662 -24.07 23.32 4.78
C GLY A 662 -23.08 23.69 3.66
N TYR A 663 -22.16 24.62 3.93
CA TYR A 663 -21.14 25.00 2.95
C TYR A 663 -20.14 23.88 2.65
N SER A 664 -19.74 23.06 3.64
CA SER A 664 -18.89 21.90 3.35
C SER A 664 -19.56 20.91 2.38
N LYS A 665 -20.88 20.74 2.46
CA LYS A 665 -21.65 19.89 1.52
C LYS A 665 -21.65 20.47 0.10
N TYR A 666 -21.89 21.77 -0.05
CA TYR A 666 -21.79 22.43 -1.37
C TYR A 666 -20.38 22.36 -1.95
N ALA A 667 -19.33 22.51 -1.13
CA ALA A 667 -17.96 22.39 -1.60
C ALA A 667 -17.67 21.00 -2.20
N LEU A 668 -18.16 19.93 -1.57
CA LEU A 668 -18.05 18.58 -2.11
C LEU A 668 -18.83 18.41 -3.42
N LEU A 669 -20.10 18.85 -3.44
CA LEU A 669 -20.95 18.76 -4.63
C LEU A 669 -20.37 19.53 -5.83
N ALA A 670 -19.75 20.68 -5.61
CA ALA A 670 -19.20 21.53 -6.66
C ALA A 670 -18.00 20.88 -7.39
N VAL A 671 -17.25 19.99 -6.73
CA VAL A 671 -16.00 19.43 -7.29
C VAL A 671 -16.10 17.95 -7.67
N THR A 672 -17.15 17.26 -7.23
CA THR A 672 -17.26 15.81 -7.43
C THR A 672 -17.70 15.49 -8.86
N SER A 673 -16.92 14.66 -9.56
CA SER A 673 -17.24 14.19 -10.91
C SER A 673 -18.51 13.33 -10.90
N GLY A 674 -19.38 13.50 -11.89
CA GLY A 674 -20.63 12.75 -12.02
C GLY A 674 -21.83 13.38 -11.32
N VAL A 675 -21.63 14.40 -10.47
CA VAL A 675 -22.73 15.20 -9.92
C VAL A 675 -23.46 15.92 -11.06
N PRO A 676 -24.81 15.95 -11.08
CA PRO A 676 -25.57 16.65 -12.11
C PRO A 676 -25.14 18.12 -12.24
N THR A 677 -24.90 18.58 -13.47
CA THR A 677 -24.37 19.93 -13.76
C THR A 677 -25.16 21.03 -13.06
N VAL A 678 -26.49 20.92 -13.03
CA VAL A 678 -27.37 21.90 -12.36
C VAL A 678 -27.06 22.02 -10.87
N ILE A 679 -26.85 20.89 -10.18
CA ILE A 679 -26.49 20.87 -8.75
C ILE A 679 -25.08 21.40 -8.55
N GLN A 680 -24.15 21.04 -9.45
CA GLN A 680 -22.76 21.44 -9.37
C GLN A 680 -22.59 22.96 -9.52
N GLU A 681 -23.26 23.57 -10.51
CA GLU A 681 -23.24 25.02 -10.76
C GLU A 681 -23.89 25.82 -9.62
N ASP A 682 -25.03 25.36 -9.10
CA ASP A 682 -25.69 26.00 -7.96
C ASP A 682 -24.86 25.89 -6.68
N SER A 683 -24.22 24.74 -6.43
CA SER A 683 -23.33 24.52 -5.30
C SER A 683 -22.09 25.41 -5.37
N ALA A 684 -21.50 25.55 -6.56
CA ALA A 684 -20.36 26.44 -6.79
C ALA A 684 -20.74 27.91 -6.59
N SER A 685 -21.91 28.33 -7.08
CA SER A 685 -22.44 29.67 -6.87
C SER A 685 -22.71 29.96 -5.39
N SER A 686 -23.22 28.97 -4.66
CA SER A 686 -23.45 29.06 -3.21
C SER A 686 -22.14 29.17 -2.39
N GLN A 687 -21.00 28.69 -2.91
CA GLN A 687 -19.67 28.81 -2.30
C GLN A 687 -18.97 30.14 -2.60
N ALA A 688 -19.29 30.78 -3.73
CA ALA A 688 -18.69 32.02 -4.20
C ALA A 688 -19.72 33.17 -4.14
N PRO A 689 -20.18 33.57 -2.93
CA PRO A 689 -21.26 34.51 -2.76
C PRO A 689 -20.93 35.89 -3.36
N SER A 690 -21.96 36.58 -3.87
CA SER A 690 -21.80 37.98 -4.26
C SER A 690 -21.34 38.85 -3.08
N VAL A 691 -20.77 40.03 -3.38
CA VAL A 691 -20.32 40.99 -2.36
C VAL A 691 -21.41 41.30 -1.33
N ASN A 692 -22.67 41.39 -1.78
CA ASN A 692 -23.81 41.64 -0.89
C ASN A 692 -24.09 40.47 0.06
N VAL A 693 -23.95 39.22 -0.39
CA VAL A 693 -24.08 38.04 0.49
C VAL A 693 -22.93 38.01 1.51
N GLY A 694 -21.70 38.36 1.10
CA GLY A 694 -20.57 38.49 2.03
C GLY A 694 -20.81 39.56 3.11
N ILE A 695 -21.42 40.70 2.76
CA ILE A 695 -21.82 41.73 3.72
C ILE A 695 -22.94 41.21 4.64
N ALA A 696 -23.92 40.48 4.10
CA ALA A 696 -24.99 39.91 4.89
C ALA A 696 -24.49 38.89 5.93
N GLN A 697 -23.58 38.00 5.54
CA GLN A 697 -22.92 37.05 6.45
C GLN A 697 -22.21 37.77 7.60
N TRP A 698 -21.56 38.92 7.34
CA TRP A 698 -20.98 39.73 8.41
C TRP A 698 -22.03 40.22 9.40
N TYR A 699 -23.19 40.71 8.93
CA TYR A 699 -24.27 41.14 9.82
C TYR A 699 -24.89 39.97 10.59
N LEU A 700 -25.02 38.79 9.98
CA LEU A 700 -25.50 37.59 10.68
C LEU A 700 -24.55 37.17 11.81
N LEU A 701 -23.23 37.29 11.63
CA LEU A 701 -22.24 37.03 12.69
C LEU A 701 -22.31 38.02 13.87
N HIS A 702 -23.03 39.13 13.71
CA HIS A 702 -23.22 40.16 14.73
C HIS A 702 -24.68 40.26 15.19
N ASP A 703 -25.48 39.19 14.98
CA ASP A 703 -26.89 39.10 15.38
C ASP A 703 -27.77 40.25 14.83
N ASN A 704 -27.39 40.82 13.69
CA ASN A 704 -28.13 41.89 13.04
C ASN A 704 -28.93 41.35 11.84
N TYR A 705 -29.98 40.60 12.17
CA TYR A 705 -30.82 39.89 11.21
C TYR A 705 -31.54 40.81 10.22
N TYR A 706 -31.98 41.99 10.66
CA TYR A 706 -32.62 42.99 9.80
C TYR A 706 -31.70 43.46 8.67
N ASN A 707 -30.46 43.88 9.00
CA ASN A 707 -29.51 44.32 7.99
C ASN A 707 -29.03 43.15 7.13
N ALA A 708 -28.81 41.98 7.70
CA ALA A 708 -28.49 40.78 6.94
C ALA A 708 -29.56 40.49 5.89
N ASN A 709 -30.84 40.50 6.27
CA ASN A 709 -31.95 40.28 5.35
C ASN A 709 -32.00 41.33 4.23
N TYR A 710 -31.75 42.61 4.56
CA TYR A 710 -31.67 43.69 3.57
C TYR A 710 -30.59 43.43 2.49
N TYR A 711 -29.38 43.04 2.90
CA TYR A 711 -28.29 42.77 1.95
C TYR A 711 -28.50 41.48 1.16
N LEU A 712 -29.17 40.47 1.72
CA LEU A 712 -29.56 39.26 1.00
C LEU A 712 -30.60 39.56 -0.08
N GLU A 713 -31.60 40.38 0.21
CA GLU A 713 -32.57 40.84 -0.80
C GLU A 713 -31.90 41.66 -1.91
N LEU A 714 -30.90 42.48 -1.58
CA LEU A 714 -30.09 43.17 -2.59
C LEU A 714 -29.32 42.19 -3.49
N ALA A 715 -28.71 41.15 -2.91
CA ALA A 715 -28.02 40.12 -3.68
C ALA A 715 -28.97 39.40 -4.64
N ILE A 716 -30.14 38.98 -4.15
CA ILE A 716 -31.18 38.30 -4.94
C ILE A 716 -31.67 39.20 -6.06
N SER A 717 -31.92 40.49 -5.79
CA SER A 717 -32.31 41.46 -6.82
C SER A 717 -31.21 41.69 -7.87
N GLY A 718 -29.95 41.44 -7.52
CA GLY A 718 -28.78 41.48 -8.40
C GLY A 718 -28.53 40.19 -9.19
N GLY A 719 -29.38 39.17 -9.02
CA GLY A 719 -29.31 37.89 -9.74
C GLY A 719 -28.65 36.73 -8.98
N ASP A 720 -28.22 36.92 -7.73
CA ASP A 720 -27.69 35.85 -6.87
C ASP A 720 -28.86 35.06 -6.27
N VAL A 721 -29.34 34.08 -7.03
CA VAL A 721 -30.48 33.21 -6.67
C VAL A 721 -30.03 31.79 -6.32
N SER A 722 -28.76 31.62 -5.93
CA SER A 722 -28.23 30.32 -5.53
C SER A 722 -28.97 29.77 -4.30
N SER A 723 -29.07 28.45 -4.19
CA SER A 723 -29.78 27.82 -3.07
C SER A 723 -29.21 28.23 -1.71
N GLY A 724 -27.89 28.42 -1.60
CA GLY A 724 -27.25 28.91 -0.37
C GLY A 724 -27.66 30.35 -0.01
N THR A 725 -27.75 31.25 -1.00
CA THR A 725 -28.21 32.63 -0.78
C THR A 725 -29.67 32.67 -0.32
N LEU A 726 -30.54 31.88 -0.95
CA LEU A 726 -31.95 31.78 -0.57
C LEU A 726 -32.12 31.20 0.84
N ALA A 727 -31.34 30.18 1.18
CA ALA A 727 -31.33 29.56 2.51
C ALA A 727 -30.90 30.55 3.61
N LEU A 728 -29.85 31.34 3.37
CA LEU A 728 -29.41 32.40 4.30
C LEU A 728 -30.49 33.46 4.49
N ARG A 729 -31.20 33.84 3.42
CA ARG A 729 -32.31 34.80 3.50
C ARG A 729 -33.41 34.26 4.40
N ASP A 730 -33.81 32.99 4.22
CA ASP A 730 -34.85 32.38 5.04
C ASP A 730 -34.45 32.31 6.52
N PHE A 731 -33.18 32.00 6.80
CA PHE A 731 -32.63 32.05 8.16
C PHE A 731 -32.70 33.47 8.74
N ALA A 732 -32.21 34.49 8.02
CA ALA A 732 -32.24 35.88 8.47
C ALA A 732 -33.67 36.38 8.73
N ALA A 733 -34.60 36.07 7.81
CA ALA A 733 -35.98 36.48 7.90
C ALA A 733 -36.73 35.84 9.07
N SER A 734 -36.41 34.59 9.44
CA SER A 734 -37.02 33.93 10.59
C SER A 734 -36.54 34.44 11.95
N HIS A 735 -35.41 35.16 11.98
CA HIS A 735 -34.80 35.74 13.19
C HIS A 735 -34.91 37.28 13.26
N THR A 736 -35.52 37.90 12.23
CA THR A 736 -35.87 39.34 12.19
C THR A 736 -37.22 39.56 12.84
#